data_AF-A0A1V9FKL4-F1
#
_entry.id   AF-A0A1V9FKL4-F1
#
_cell.length_a   1.000
_cell.length_b   1.000
_cell.length_c   1.000
_cell.angle_alpha   90.00
_cell.angle_beta   90.00
_cell.angle_gamma   90.00
#
_symmetry.space_group_name_H-M   'P 1'
#
loop_
_entity.id
_entity.type
_entity.pdbx_description
1 polymer ?
#
loop_
_entity_poly.entity_id
_entity_poly.type
_entity_poly.pdbx_seq_one_letter_code
_entity_poly.pdbx_strand_id
1 'polypeptide(L)'
;MPAILHEQLFRKVIPILFCAQLCAYNVAKAQVSGTYTINSTLPTGGANFQTFNDAVAYMQSGLSGPIVFNVAAGTGPYNEQVHLNSLTGTSAANTITFNCNGVTLSFTSNNTNSRAGIKLENTSYVTFNNLRITPQAAGQYGYGFHLLNNADNNTIQNCQIVLPTNATTPANNEGIVINGNHGFATAAGNSNCDNNQIRNNTISGGNTGITLSSVPVSGSPVLMQNNIISNNTISDSYTTCIQLSYNDGTVANGNDLQGGPHANSKVSGVYLNLFDQNVKIINNKIHNFHISNAIWGSFIYGILNSAQGAAGNVNLFASNLIYDFSSNGIQYGIASRFAAASFFNVYHNTISIDDQTIYGQESDGLYFENVSDVNVLNNIITISRLTSDWNYGITLEKTMTRFNCNRNVYNVTGSDFINAVGSLANQVLDSLPLWQQVTGLDFSSVYEDPMYTDLAAFNFVPRAQPIDNMAFFVNITTDIINATRSTLNPDPGCYEFVTPLCQTPVKPGVSTVLPDSVLCFGPTIALGLKGNSWGVGQTYTWQSASTANGTYNDISTGLAYPAMDILPATTTYYRAAVTCLGHTMYSAPIRVIIHTKLPGGVYTINSTQPTGGINFTSFSDAALAMQCGVTGPVVFNVAPNTGPYNEQLSLPAMNTSPTQTVTFKCNGDTMAYAATSNDNRAAIKLNGTDYITIDSLNIKVTGASYGYGVHLMGDADHNTIKHCSITMGTNVTTSGFAGIVINNSATNAIDIANASLSDSNCFINNRITGGYYGITNTSRTYLPPSYIPAGNVFVGNTIQDVCAAGIYLDGVSKCVVDSNDISQPTRTVFTNFNGIYVRQSYSFGVTSHGMQISRNKVHDLIYNGKVATVEAHGIHFETVAGMAASPGIVSNNAMYNFYGVGRQYGIYTRNSNHLKIYHNTVSLDDSTGTTNAGIMTGGIALMGNPTVGSEFRNNCITIRRGGAGTKTGIFINGTDNDLKADYNNYFIAASTGINNTGIMAGKSYAQLSDWLAVKKDTNSVSIDPGYINAPGGDLTPGLVPFENRGMPVTTIPRDINDSTRSVIRPDIGAYEFTICYPLGALELTVDSVSGNTLRFKWNAVTNATGYLVSRNGTNWDVPSSGKTGTTHIVTGLSGLDTTGLIVQALGTRYDCPPVFSQRLRSQTLDDQVFFPNMFTPNGNGQDDVFKVYSNVVKTMRLMIFNQWGQKVFETSDPGAGWDGAYNGKPQPVGIYVYVATLRLNDNRTITKKGSLNLIR
;
A
#
# COMPACT_ATOMS: atom_id res chain seq x y z
N MET A 1 25.43 25.36 31.04
CA MET A 1 26.09 26.60 31.51
C MET A 1 26.04 27.64 30.40
N PRO A 2 25.99 28.96 30.67
CA PRO A 2 25.75 29.66 31.96
C PRO A 2 24.49 30.57 31.88
N ALA A 3 23.67 30.82 32.92
CA ALA A 3 23.86 31.41 34.25
C ALA A 3 24.24 32.91 34.24
N ILE A 4 23.53 33.68 35.09
CA ILE A 4 23.73 35.07 35.58
C ILE A 4 22.79 36.13 34.97
N LEU A 5 21.71 36.48 35.69
CA LEU A 5 21.53 37.79 36.35
C LEU A 5 20.12 37.89 36.97
N HIS A 6 20.07 37.57 38.27
CA HIS A 6 19.09 38.05 39.23
C HIS A 6 19.66 39.34 39.86
N GLU A 7 18.78 40.24 40.31
CA GLU A 7 19.04 41.46 41.10
C GLU A 7 19.56 42.71 40.36
N GLN A 8 18.70 43.73 40.24
CA GLN A 8 18.93 45.09 40.80
C GLN A 8 17.80 46.06 40.41
N LEU A 9 16.82 46.22 41.29
CA LEU A 9 15.86 47.33 41.46
C LEU A 9 14.99 46.87 42.64
N PHE A 10 15.24 47.17 43.92
CA PHE A 10 15.39 48.47 44.54
C PHE A 10 16.04 48.30 45.93
N ARG A 11 16.95 49.21 46.29
CA ARG A 11 17.55 49.34 47.61
C ARG A 11 17.23 50.75 48.16
N LYS A 12 16.93 50.80 49.47
CA LYS A 12 16.86 51.98 50.39
C LYS A 12 15.53 52.75 50.31
N VAL A 13 14.70 52.85 51.35
CA VAL A 13 14.94 53.34 52.73
C VAL A 13 13.98 52.62 53.72
N ILE A 14 14.36 52.59 55.01
CA ILE A 14 13.65 52.09 56.21
C ILE A 14 13.94 50.63 56.63
N PRO A 15 15.10 50.36 57.26
CA PRO A 15 15.24 49.28 58.22
C PRO A 15 14.97 49.85 59.62
N ILE A 16 13.80 49.54 60.21
CA ILE A 16 13.49 49.50 61.66
C ILE A 16 11.99 49.19 61.88
N LEU A 17 11.11 49.38 60.88
CA LEU A 17 9.70 48.96 60.96
C LEU A 17 9.40 47.55 60.42
N PHE A 18 10.31 46.95 59.64
CA PHE A 18 10.07 45.65 58.98
C PHE A 18 10.25 44.42 59.90
N CYS A 19 10.80 44.60 61.10
CA CYS A 19 10.92 43.53 62.09
C CYS A 19 9.70 43.45 63.04
N ALA A 20 8.79 44.43 62.99
CA ALA A 20 7.56 44.46 63.80
C ALA A 20 6.30 44.05 63.01
N GLN A 21 6.32 44.10 61.68
CA GLN A 21 5.19 43.64 60.84
C GLN A 21 5.26 42.14 60.45
N LEU A 22 6.37 41.44 60.69
CA LEU A 22 6.44 39.97 60.58
C LEU A 22 5.90 39.22 61.82
N CYS A 23 5.60 39.92 62.92
CA CYS A 23 5.04 39.32 64.13
C CYS A 23 3.52 39.44 64.25
N ALA A 24 2.81 39.99 63.25
CA ALA A 24 1.36 40.21 63.32
C ALA A 24 0.52 39.45 62.27
N TYR A 25 1.12 38.52 61.51
CA TYR A 25 0.37 37.69 60.55
C TYR A 25 0.71 36.19 60.57
N ASN A 26 1.26 35.69 61.68
CA ASN A 26 1.31 34.26 61.98
C ASN A 26 1.07 34.05 63.47
N VAL A 27 -0.19 34.14 63.91
CA VAL A 27 -0.58 33.32 65.05
C VAL A 27 -0.56 31.90 64.51
N ALA A 28 0.50 31.16 64.82
CA ALA A 28 0.51 29.71 64.62
C ALA A 28 -0.65 29.14 65.46
N LYS A 29 -1.82 29.00 64.83
CA LYS A 29 -2.92 28.25 65.42
C LYS A 29 -2.42 26.81 65.58
N ALA A 30 -2.60 26.23 66.75
CA ALA A 30 -2.22 24.85 66.99
C ALA A 30 -2.91 23.96 65.95
N GLN A 31 -2.15 23.01 65.40
CA GLN A 31 -2.71 21.94 64.59
C GLN A 31 -3.73 21.15 65.43
N VAL A 32 -4.76 20.64 64.77
CA VAL A 32 -5.93 20.06 65.41
C VAL A 32 -5.97 18.55 65.27
N SER A 33 -6.54 17.88 66.29
CA SER A 33 -6.73 16.42 66.34
C SER A 33 -7.80 16.09 67.38
N GLY A 34 -8.53 14.99 67.19
CA GLY A 34 -9.52 14.49 68.16
C GLY A 34 -10.95 14.47 67.64
N THR A 35 -11.90 14.27 68.56
CA THR A 35 -13.32 14.10 68.24
C THR A 35 -14.12 15.34 68.60
N TYR A 36 -14.97 15.79 67.68
CA TYR A 36 -15.80 16.97 67.80
C TYR A 36 -17.25 16.67 67.41
N THR A 37 -18.17 17.57 67.75
CA THR A 37 -19.58 17.48 67.38
C THR A 37 -19.96 18.59 66.41
N ILE A 38 -20.79 18.29 65.40
CA ILE A 38 -21.49 19.31 64.61
C ILE A 38 -22.97 19.24 65.01
N ASN A 39 -23.52 20.34 65.51
CA ASN A 39 -24.92 20.43 65.94
C ASN A 39 -25.45 21.84 65.73
N SER A 40 -26.35 22.01 64.76
CA SER A 40 -26.97 23.30 64.42
C SER A 40 -27.76 23.97 65.55
N THR A 41 -28.14 23.22 66.59
CA THR A 41 -28.91 23.73 67.75
C THR A 41 -28.03 24.33 68.85
N LEU A 42 -26.71 24.12 68.77
CA LEU A 42 -25.73 24.66 69.72
C LEU A 42 -24.78 25.63 69.01
N PRO A 43 -24.40 26.76 69.65
CA PRO A 43 -23.45 27.69 69.04
C PRO A 43 -22.06 27.05 68.87
N THR A 44 -21.28 27.59 67.94
CA THR A 44 -19.87 27.20 67.73
C THR A 44 -19.03 27.59 68.94
N GLY A 45 -18.35 26.62 69.56
CA GLY A 45 -17.50 26.84 70.74
C GLY A 45 -17.21 25.53 71.51
N GLY A 46 -16.03 25.46 72.14
CA GLY A 46 -15.59 24.23 72.83
C GLY A 46 -15.33 23.09 71.85
N ALA A 47 -16.00 21.95 72.06
CA ALA A 47 -15.93 20.77 71.17
C ALA A 47 -17.07 20.70 70.12
N ASN A 48 -17.90 21.75 70.00
CA ASN A 48 -19.06 21.81 69.09
C ASN A 48 -18.90 22.86 67.98
N PHE A 49 -19.38 22.54 66.79
CA PHE A 49 -19.53 23.43 65.64
C PHE A 49 -20.99 23.52 65.21
N GLN A 50 -21.48 24.72 64.92
CA GLN A 50 -22.87 24.94 64.53
C GLN A 50 -23.13 24.52 63.07
N THR A 51 -22.12 24.63 62.20
CA THR A 51 -22.22 24.31 60.76
C THR A 51 -21.03 23.45 60.29
N PHE A 52 -21.13 22.86 59.11
CA PHE A 52 -19.98 22.20 58.47
C PHE A 52 -18.89 23.23 58.13
N ASN A 53 -19.26 24.44 57.70
CA ASN A 53 -18.28 25.48 57.40
C ASN A 53 -17.51 25.95 58.64
N ASP A 54 -18.13 25.97 59.83
CA ASP A 54 -17.41 26.25 61.08
C ASP A 54 -16.35 25.17 61.38
N ALA A 55 -16.69 23.90 61.15
CA ALA A 55 -15.75 22.78 61.29
C ALA A 55 -14.61 22.86 60.26
N VAL A 56 -14.90 23.22 59.00
CA VAL A 56 -13.89 23.42 57.97
C VAL A 56 -12.97 24.60 58.29
N ALA A 57 -13.52 25.73 58.74
CA ALA A 57 -12.74 26.90 59.15
C ALA A 57 -11.80 26.59 60.32
N TYR A 58 -12.22 25.71 61.24
CA TYR A 58 -11.39 25.25 62.35
C TYR A 58 -10.18 24.42 61.89
N MET A 59 -10.34 23.57 60.87
CA MET A 59 -9.27 22.72 60.34
C MET A 59 -8.20 23.49 59.53
N GLN A 60 -8.42 24.76 59.20
CA GLN A 60 -7.47 25.56 58.41
C GLN A 60 -6.11 25.75 59.11
N SER A 61 -5.99 25.47 60.43
CA SER A 61 -4.70 25.45 61.14
C SER A 61 -3.84 24.21 60.85
N GLY A 62 -4.36 23.23 60.10
CA GLY A 62 -3.69 21.98 59.78
C GLY A 62 -3.90 20.90 60.85
N LEU A 63 -3.55 19.66 60.51
CA LEU A 63 -3.79 18.48 61.33
C LEU A 63 -2.50 17.97 62.00
N SER A 64 -2.61 17.59 63.27
CA SER A 64 -1.56 16.91 64.05
C SER A 64 -1.90 15.46 64.40
N GLY A 65 -3.08 14.99 64.02
CA GLY A 65 -3.64 13.67 64.28
C GLY A 65 -4.99 13.50 63.58
N PRO A 66 -5.61 12.31 63.65
CA PRO A 66 -6.92 12.09 63.05
C PRO A 66 -8.01 12.95 63.70
N ILE A 67 -8.99 13.37 62.89
CA ILE A 67 -10.15 14.15 63.32
C ILE A 67 -11.43 13.39 63.00
N VAL A 68 -12.36 13.37 63.96
CA VAL A 68 -13.70 12.82 63.78
C VAL A 68 -14.74 13.88 64.15
N PHE A 69 -15.60 14.25 63.21
CA PHE A 69 -16.79 15.04 63.45
C PHE A 69 -18.02 14.12 63.53
N ASN A 70 -18.61 14.02 64.72
CA ASN A 70 -19.90 13.36 64.91
C ASN A 70 -21.01 14.40 64.75
N VAL A 71 -21.73 14.36 63.64
CA VAL A 71 -22.87 15.25 63.42
C VAL A 71 -24.06 14.73 64.21
N ALA A 72 -24.65 15.56 65.07
CA ALA A 72 -25.76 15.14 65.91
C ALA A 72 -26.98 14.76 65.07
N ALA A 73 -27.54 13.57 65.30
CA ALA A 73 -28.71 13.09 64.59
C ALA A 73 -29.92 14.03 64.79
N GLY A 74 -30.73 14.21 63.75
CA GLY A 74 -31.92 15.09 63.79
C GLY A 74 -31.62 16.59 63.74
N THR A 75 -30.36 16.99 63.56
CA THR A 75 -29.96 18.41 63.37
C THR A 75 -29.89 18.77 61.89
N GLY A 76 -29.94 20.06 61.56
CA GLY A 76 -30.09 20.57 60.19
C GLY A 76 -31.56 20.92 59.82
N PRO A 77 -31.89 21.08 58.52
CA PRO A 77 -31.00 20.93 57.37
C PRO A 77 -29.87 21.96 57.39
N TYR A 78 -28.68 21.53 56.97
CA TYR A 78 -27.53 22.40 56.79
C TYR A 78 -27.62 22.99 55.38
N ASN A 79 -27.87 24.31 55.27
CA ASN A 79 -28.06 24.99 53.99
C ASN A 79 -26.79 25.74 53.60
N GLU A 80 -25.78 25.00 53.16
CA GLU A 80 -24.45 25.53 52.88
C GLU A 80 -23.72 24.67 51.85
N GLN A 81 -22.76 25.27 51.15
CA GLN A 81 -21.73 24.52 50.44
C GLN A 81 -20.59 24.25 51.41
N VAL A 82 -20.10 23.02 51.45
CA VAL A 82 -18.92 22.62 52.21
C VAL A 82 -17.76 22.47 51.26
N HIS A 83 -16.75 23.33 51.40
CA HIS A 83 -15.60 23.35 50.50
C HIS A 83 -14.30 23.13 51.29
N LEU A 84 -13.68 21.97 51.12
CA LEU A 84 -12.36 21.68 51.68
C LEU A 84 -11.32 21.94 50.58
N ASN A 85 -10.49 22.96 50.81
CA ASN A 85 -9.26 23.20 50.06
C ASN A 85 -8.08 22.52 50.77
N SER A 86 -6.96 22.37 50.07
CA SER A 86 -5.66 21.88 50.59
C SER A 86 -5.46 22.11 52.10
N LEU A 87 -5.57 21.03 52.89
CA LEU A 87 -5.36 21.03 54.34
C LEU A 87 -3.97 20.46 54.67
N THR A 88 -3.16 21.25 55.37
CA THR A 88 -1.80 20.83 55.77
C THR A 88 -1.88 19.70 56.81
N GLY A 89 -1.09 18.63 56.61
CA GLY A 89 -0.93 17.55 57.59
C GLY A 89 -1.87 16.36 57.40
N THR A 90 -2.76 16.37 56.40
CA THR A 90 -3.55 15.18 56.03
C THR A 90 -2.63 14.06 55.53
N SER A 91 -2.90 12.84 55.97
CA SER A 91 -2.14 11.65 55.58
C SER A 91 -2.93 10.38 55.95
N ALA A 92 -2.42 9.20 55.59
CA ALA A 92 -2.99 7.93 56.04
C ALA A 92 -3.07 7.79 57.58
N ALA A 93 -2.24 8.52 58.35
CA ALA A 93 -2.30 8.56 59.81
C ALA A 93 -3.19 9.68 60.35
N ASN A 94 -3.37 10.76 59.59
CA ASN A 94 -4.10 11.98 59.98
C ASN A 94 -5.30 12.18 59.05
N THR A 95 -6.34 11.37 59.27
CA THR A 95 -7.56 11.36 58.44
C THR A 95 -8.61 12.33 58.97
N ILE A 96 -9.56 12.72 58.11
CA ILE A 96 -10.75 13.50 58.51
C ILE A 96 -11.99 12.63 58.28
N THR A 97 -12.81 12.44 59.31
CA THR A 97 -14.05 11.66 59.20
C THR A 97 -15.26 12.48 59.63
N PHE A 98 -16.25 12.60 58.75
CA PHE A 98 -17.57 13.13 59.06
C PHE A 98 -18.57 11.97 59.21
N ASN A 99 -18.99 11.70 60.44
CA ASN A 99 -20.08 10.78 60.76
C ASN A 99 -21.40 11.56 60.79
N CYS A 100 -22.10 11.57 59.66
CA CYS A 100 -23.20 12.49 59.43
C CYS A 100 -24.56 12.03 59.98
N ASN A 101 -24.70 10.76 60.39
CA ASN A 101 -25.91 10.24 61.04
C ASN A 101 -27.25 10.53 60.31
N GLY A 102 -27.22 10.54 58.97
CA GLY A 102 -28.39 10.75 58.11
C GLY A 102 -28.86 12.20 58.01
N VAL A 103 -28.13 13.17 58.56
CA VAL A 103 -28.48 14.60 58.44
C VAL A 103 -28.50 15.04 56.98
N THR A 104 -29.29 16.07 56.69
CA THR A 104 -29.42 16.62 55.34
C THR A 104 -28.56 17.86 55.16
N LEU A 105 -27.72 17.85 54.12
CA LEU A 105 -27.05 19.01 53.55
C LEU A 105 -27.80 19.42 52.27
N SER A 106 -28.04 20.71 52.10
CA SER A 106 -28.63 21.28 50.90
C SER A 106 -27.84 22.48 50.43
N PHE A 107 -27.66 22.58 49.11
CA PHE A 107 -26.98 23.71 48.50
C PHE A 107 -27.61 24.00 47.13
N THR A 108 -27.75 25.29 46.84
CA THR A 108 -28.38 25.79 45.62
C THR A 108 -27.36 26.65 44.90
N SER A 109 -26.94 26.25 43.70
CA SER A 109 -25.95 27.00 42.93
C SER A 109 -26.51 27.55 41.62
N ASN A 110 -26.27 28.84 41.41
CA ASN A 110 -26.43 29.52 40.12
C ASN A 110 -25.07 29.72 39.41
N ASN A 111 -23.98 29.17 39.96
CA ASN A 111 -22.62 29.34 39.47
C ASN A 111 -22.10 28.03 38.87
N THR A 112 -21.76 28.07 37.59
CA THR A 112 -21.18 26.95 36.85
C THR A 112 -19.89 26.41 37.44
N ASN A 113 -19.15 27.20 38.23
CA ASN A 113 -17.88 26.80 38.85
C ASN A 113 -18.02 26.28 40.30
N SER A 114 -19.23 26.34 40.87
CA SER A 114 -19.46 25.95 42.26
C SER A 114 -20.75 25.14 42.38
N ARG A 115 -20.76 23.94 41.82
CA ARG A 115 -21.98 23.13 41.66
C ARG A 115 -22.28 22.21 42.85
N ALA A 116 -21.24 21.80 43.58
CA ALA A 116 -21.33 20.71 44.53
C ALA A 116 -21.76 21.13 45.93
N GLY A 117 -22.58 20.31 46.59
CA GLY A 117 -22.85 20.45 48.02
C GLY A 117 -21.58 20.22 48.85
N ILE A 118 -20.83 19.16 48.54
CA ILE A 118 -19.49 18.91 49.07
C ILE A 118 -18.46 19.04 47.95
N LYS A 119 -17.45 19.89 48.14
CA LYS A 119 -16.34 20.05 47.22
C LYS A 119 -15.02 19.75 47.94
N LEU A 120 -14.24 18.82 47.38
CA LEU A 120 -12.90 18.47 47.82
C LEU A 120 -11.90 18.89 46.74
N GLU A 121 -11.13 19.94 47.01
CA GLU A 121 -10.15 20.49 46.09
C GLU A 121 -8.75 20.35 46.68
N ASN A 122 -7.91 19.53 46.05
CA ASN A 122 -6.57 19.20 46.55
C ASN A 122 -6.56 18.71 48.01
N THR A 123 -7.62 18.02 48.42
CA THR A 123 -7.81 17.52 49.78
C THR A 123 -7.90 16.01 49.76
N SER A 124 -7.04 15.37 50.53
CA SER A 124 -6.91 13.91 50.60
C SER A 124 -7.25 13.36 51.98
N TYR A 125 -7.56 12.06 52.06
CA TYR A 125 -7.84 11.31 53.31
C TYR A 125 -9.10 11.78 54.08
N VAL A 126 -10.14 12.18 53.35
CA VAL A 126 -11.44 12.58 53.92
C VAL A 126 -12.48 11.50 53.73
N THR A 127 -13.21 11.17 54.79
CA THR A 127 -14.34 10.24 54.77
C THR A 127 -15.64 10.97 55.09
N PHE A 128 -16.64 10.88 54.21
CA PHE A 128 -18.03 11.21 54.50
C PHE A 128 -18.84 9.93 54.66
N ASN A 129 -19.50 9.79 55.80
CA ASN A 129 -20.26 8.60 56.14
C ASN A 129 -21.71 8.97 56.51
N ASN A 130 -22.68 8.35 55.84
CA ASN A 130 -24.11 8.47 56.15
C ASN A 130 -24.65 9.92 56.07
N LEU A 131 -24.32 10.64 55.00
CA LEU A 131 -24.81 11.99 54.72
C LEU A 131 -25.94 11.94 53.69
N ARG A 132 -27.00 12.74 53.86
CA ARG A 132 -27.98 13.00 52.81
C ARG A 132 -27.70 14.35 52.15
N ILE A 133 -27.58 14.39 50.82
CA ILE A 133 -27.35 15.62 50.06
C ILE A 133 -28.50 15.84 49.07
N THR A 134 -29.07 17.05 49.07
CA THR A 134 -30.14 17.47 48.16
C THR A 134 -29.83 18.83 47.52
N PRO A 135 -29.29 18.88 46.28
CA PRO A 135 -29.15 20.14 45.54
C PRO A 135 -30.53 20.72 45.17
N GLN A 136 -30.79 22.00 45.47
CA GLN A 136 -32.16 22.44 45.81
C GLN A 136 -33.02 23.07 44.69
N ALA A 137 -32.69 23.00 43.38
CA ALA A 137 -33.59 23.52 42.34
C ALA A 137 -33.49 22.86 40.94
N ALA A 138 -34.66 22.64 40.32
CA ALA A 138 -34.78 22.24 38.92
C ALA A 138 -34.33 23.39 37.99
N GLY A 139 -33.46 23.08 37.01
CA GLY A 139 -32.88 24.07 36.09
C GLY A 139 -31.67 24.83 36.63
N GLN A 140 -31.15 24.47 37.80
CA GLN A 140 -29.93 25.03 38.39
C GLN A 140 -28.78 24.00 38.40
N TYR A 141 -27.60 24.40 38.89
CA TYR A 141 -26.43 23.54 38.96
C TYR A 141 -26.35 22.81 40.31
N GLY A 142 -26.10 21.50 40.30
CA GLY A 142 -26.15 20.69 41.51
C GLY A 142 -25.38 19.37 41.40
N TYR A 143 -24.18 19.34 41.97
CA TYR A 143 -23.46 18.09 42.24
C TYR A 143 -23.66 17.66 43.70
N GLY A 144 -23.73 16.36 43.97
CA GLY A 144 -23.66 15.87 45.34
C GLY A 144 -22.25 16.09 45.91
N PHE A 145 -21.27 15.43 45.29
CA PHE A 145 -19.85 15.56 45.61
C PHE A 145 -19.04 15.94 44.36
N HIS A 146 -18.00 16.77 44.54
CA HIS A 146 -17.03 17.11 43.50
C HIS A 146 -15.61 17.00 44.03
N LEU A 147 -14.82 16.07 43.50
CA LEU A 147 -13.41 15.86 43.80
C LEU A 147 -12.57 16.36 42.63
N LEU A 148 -11.55 17.18 42.91
CA LEU A 148 -10.72 17.79 41.89
C LEU A 148 -9.31 18.11 42.39
N ASN A 149 -8.38 18.24 41.43
CA ASN A 149 -7.01 18.70 41.63
C ASN A 149 -6.23 17.86 42.66
N ASN A 150 -6.02 16.55 42.42
CA ASN A 150 -5.33 15.61 43.35
C ASN A 150 -6.06 15.41 44.69
N ALA A 151 -7.40 15.32 44.67
CA ALA A 151 -8.17 14.92 45.83
C ALA A 151 -8.13 13.39 45.95
N ASP A 152 -7.10 12.86 46.63
CA ASP A 152 -6.79 11.43 46.64
C ASP A 152 -7.21 10.73 47.93
N ASN A 153 -7.35 9.41 47.89
CA ASN A 153 -7.59 8.57 49.07
C ASN A 153 -8.84 9.01 49.89
N ASN A 154 -9.84 9.61 49.25
CA ASN A 154 -11.08 10.00 49.90
C ASN A 154 -12.11 8.87 49.84
N THR A 155 -13.02 8.85 50.80
CA THR A 155 -14.10 7.86 50.89
C THR A 155 -15.47 8.54 51.00
N ILE A 156 -16.37 8.21 50.09
CA ILE A 156 -17.80 8.57 50.16
C ILE A 156 -18.56 7.28 50.39
N GLN A 157 -19.16 7.12 51.58
CA GLN A 157 -19.81 5.87 51.95
C GLN A 157 -21.17 6.04 52.64
N ASN A 158 -22.08 5.11 52.35
CA ASN A 158 -23.41 5.05 52.97
C ASN A 158 -24.23 6.34 52.80
N CYS A 159 -23.89 7.20 51.84
CA CYS A 159 -24.54 8.49 51.61
C CYS A 159 -25.76 8.35 50.69
N GLN A 160 -26.71 9.26 50.85
CA GLN A 160 -27.87 9.40 49.97
C GLN A 160 -27.76 10.71 49.19
N ILE A 161 -27.69 10.63 47.86
CA ILE A 161 -27.57 11.79 46.97
C ILE A 161 -28.84 11.87 46.13
N VAL A 162 -29.66 12.88 46.41
CA VAL A 162 -30.99 13.02 45.81
C VAL A 162 -30.99 14.25 44.90
N LEU A 163 -31.00 14.01 43.60
CA LEU A 163 -30.97 15.02 42.55
C LEU A 163 -32.37 15.22 41.92
N PRO A 164 -32.61 16.33 41.23
CA PRO A 164 -33.83 16.51 40.43
C PRO A 164 -33.96 15.44 39.34
N THR A 165 -35.18 14.91 39.15
CA THR A 165 -35.49 13.86 38.17
C THR A 165 -35.71 14.37 36.74
N ASN A 166 -35.87 15.69 36.56
CA ASN A 166 -36.08 16.35 35.27
C ASN A 166 -34.84 17.10 34.76
N ALA A 167 -33.64 16.67 35.15
CA ALA A 167 -32.38 17.30 34.76
C ALA A 167 -32.03 17.01 33.27
N THR A 168 -32.76 17.63 32.35
CA THR A 168 -32.63 17.42 30.90
C THR A 168 -31.44 18.12 30.25
N THR A 169 -30.78 19.02 30.99
CA THR A 169 -29.57 19.70 30.51
C THR A 169 -28.35 18.87 30.89
N PRO A 170 -27.61 18.32 29.90
CA PRO A 170 -26.34 17.66 30.16
C PRO A 170 -25.44 18.59 30.99
N ALA A 171 -24.61 18.01 31.85
CA ALA A 171 -23.61 18.71 32.65
C ALA A 171 -24.06 19.54 33.87
N ASN A 172 -25.35 19.76 34.10
CA ASN A 172 -25.80 20.65 35.17
C ASN A 172 -26.01 19.97 36.52
N ASN A 173 -26.45 18.72 36.52
CA ASN A 173 -26.76 17.98 37.75
C ASN A 173 -26.25 16.55 37.67
N GLU A 174 -25.40 16.14 38.61
CA GLU A 174 -24.74 14.83 38.66
C GLU A 174 -24.52 14.40 40.11
N GLY A 175 -24.42 13.10 40.38
CA GLY A 175 -24.31 12.61 41.75
C GLY A 175 -22.94 12.86 42.36
N ILE A 176 -21.94 12.14 41.87
CA ILE A 176 -20.54 12.25 42.30
C ILE A 176 -19.68 12.49 41.08
N VAL A 177 -18.92 13.59 41.09
CA VAL A 177 -18.02 13.99 40.00
C VAL A 177 -16.58 13.99 40.49
N ILE A 178 -15.72 13.29 39.77
CA ILE A 178 -14.27 13.35 39.92
C ILE A 178 -13.69 13.84 38.58
N ASN A 179 -13.13 15.04 38.57
CA ASN A 179 -12.51 15.59 37.37
C ASN A 179 -11.41 16.62 37.67
N GLY A 180 -10.81 17.22 36.63
CA GLY A 180 -9.77 18.23 36.76
C GLY A 180 -10.20 19.65 36.41
N ASN A 181 -11.50 19.96 36.43
CA ASN A 181 -11.99 21.29 36.05
C ASN A 181 -13.24 21.71 36.83
N HIS A 182 -13.48 23.02 36.92
CA HIS A 182 -14.66 23.58 37.58
C HIS A 182 -15.90 23.67 36.68
N GLY A 183 -15.77 23.44 35.37
CA GLY A 183 -16.82 23.58 34.39
C GLY A 183 -17.85 22.45 34.49
N PHE A 184 -17.98 21.68 33.42
CA PHE A 184 -18.84 20.50 33.43
C PHE A 184 -18.04 19.21 33.60
N ALA A 185 -18.69 18.15 34.09
CA ALA A 185 -18.02 16.93 34.53
C ALA A 185 -17.04 16.34 33.50
N THR A 186 -17.40 16.32 32.22
CA THR A 186 -16.59 15.76 31.12
C THR A 186 -15.75 16.79 30.35
N ALA A 187 -15.68 18.05 30.82
CA ALA A 187 -14.82 19.05 30.19
C ALA A 187 -13.33 18.70 30.39
N ALA A 188 -12.46 19.28 29.54
CA ALA A 188 -11.03 19.08 29.65
C ALA A 188 -10.47 19.63 30.97
N GLY A 189 -9.70 18.81 31.68
CA GLY A 189 -9.00 19.07 32.93
C GLY A 189 -8.38 17.79 33.48
N ASN A 190 -7.08 17.79 33.71
CA ASN A 190 -6.37 16.66 34.34
C ASN A 190 -6.74 16.58 35.82
N SER A 191 -7.33 15.48 36.25
CA SER A 191 -7.84 15.35 37.63
C SER A 191 -6.76 14.94 38.62
N ASN A 192 -5.98 13.90 38.28
CA ASN A 192 -5.07 13.19 39.19
C ASN A 192 -5.72 12.74 40.51
N CYS A 193 -7.05 12.63 40.57
CA CYS A 193 -7.74 12.19 41.77
C CYS A 193 -7.73 10.65 41.83
N ASP A 194 -6.82 10.11 42.64
CA ASP A 194 -6.48 8.68 42.65
C ASP A 194 -6.90 8.00 43.96
N ASN A 195 -7.11 6.69 43.89
CA ASN A 195 -7.39 5.83 45.06
C ASN A 195 -8.63 6.23 45.87
N ASN A 196 -9.62 6.89 45.26
CA ASN A 196 -10.86 7.27 45.92
C ASN A 196 -11.86 6.11 45.96
N GLN A 197 -12.65 6.02 47.02
CA GLN A 197 -13.66 4.99 47.23
C GLN A 197 -15.07 5.59 47.27
N ILE A 198 -15.93 5.14 46.38
CA ILE A 198 -17.36 5.46 46.33
C ILE A 198 -18.12 4.16 46.60
N ARG A 199 -18.60 3.95 47.83
CA ARG A 199 -19.21 2.66 48.21
C ARG A 199 -20.48 2.72 49.03
N ASN A 200 -21.40 1.79 48.77
CA ASN A 200 -22.66 1.65 49.51
C ASN A 200 -23.54 2.92 49.49
N ASN A 201 -23.42 3.76 48.46
CA ASN A 201 -24.23 4.98 48.35
C ASN A 201 -25.53 4.71 47.57
N THR A 202 -26.55 5.51 47.84
CA THR A 202 -27.77 5.57 47.02
C THR A 202 -27.81 6.91 46.29
N ILE A 203 -27.88 6.88 44.96
CA ILE A 203 -27.91 8.06 44.10
C ILE A 203 -29.19 7.99 43.25
N SER A 204 -30.01 9.03 43.29
CA SER A 204 -31.27 9.08 42.53
C SER A 204 -31.42 10.38 41.76
N GLY A 205 -31.86 10.30 40.51
CA GLY A 205 -32.08 11.47 39.63
C GLY A 205 -30.78 11.98 38.98
N GLY A 206 -30.85 13.19 38.40
CA GLY A 206 -29.71 13.84 37.75
C GLY A 206 -29.42 13.33 36.34
N ASN A 207 -28.44 13.96 35.67
CA ASN A 207 -28.04 13.56 34.32
C ASN A 207 -27.20 12.28 34.32
N THR A 208 -26.20 12.25 35.22
CA THR A 208 -25.29 11.12 35.41
C THR A 208 -25.16 10.81 36.90
N GLY A 209 -25.16 9.54 37.28
CA GLY A 209 -24.98 9.11 38.67
C GLY A 209 -23.57 9.39 39.19
N ILE A 210 -22.56 8.77 38.56
CA ILE A 210 -21.14 8.93 38.91
C ILE A 210 -20.33 9.19 37.64
N THR A 211 -19.49 10.24 37.66
CA THR A 211 -18.61 10.60 36.56
C THR A 211 -17.16 10.70 37.03
N LEU A 212 -16.27 9.92 36.40
CA LEU A 212 -14.81 10.04 36.54
C LEU A 212 -14.23 10.45 35.18
N SER A 213 -13.74 11.69 35.07
CA SER A 213 -13.20 12.24 33.82
C SER A 213 -11.87 12.98 34.03
N SER A 214 -10.80 12.54 33.35
CA SER A 214 -9.49 13.23 33.32
C SER A 214 -9.07 13.58 31.88
N VAL A 215 -9.99 14.21 31.15
CA VAL A 215 -9.77 14.61 29.75
C VAL A 215 -8.63 15.63 29.65
N PRO A 216 -7.57 15.41 28.85
CA PRO A 216 -6.44 16.31 28.81
C PRO A 216 -6.77 17.64 28.12
N VAL A 217 -6.26 18.75 28.68
CA VAL A 217 -6.37 20.09 28.06
C VAL A 217 -5.41 20.23 26.88
N SER A 218 -4.20 19.69 27.01
CA SER A 218 -3.18 19.56 25.96
C SER A 218 -2.10 18.57 26.40
N GLY A 219 -1.41 17.91 25.46
CA GLY A 219 -0.31 16.99 25.77
C GLY A 219 -0.74 15.54 25.99
N SER A 220 0.13 14.75 26.61
CA SER A 220 -0.08 13.31 26.85
C SER A 220 -1.21 13.07 27.85
N PRO A 221 -1.97 11.97 27.70
CA PRO A 221 -3.08 11.66 28.59
C PRO A 221 -2.59 11.43 30.02
N VAL A 222 -3.35 11.96 30.98
CA VAL A 222 -3.10 11.77 32.41
C VAL A 222 -4.27 10.98 32.97
N LEU A 223 -3.99 9.72 33.33
CA LEU A 223 -5.02 8.76 33.74
C LEU A 223 -5.21 8.80 35.25
N MET A 224 -6.46 8.85 35.69
CA MET A 224 -6.79 8.65 37.11
C MET A 224 -6.66 7.18 37.47
N GLN A 225 -6.08 6.90 38.62
CA GLN A 225 -5.66 5.56 39.00
C GLN A 225 -6.47 4.99 40.16
N ASN A 226 -6.82 3.71 40.03
CA ASN A 226 -7.25 2.84 41.14
C ASN A 226 -8.47 3.35 41.93
N ASN A 227 -9.37 4.10 41.31
CA ASN A 227 -10.63 4.50 41.94
C ASN A 227 -11.60 3.32 42.02
N ILE A 228 -12.38 3.23 43.09
CA ILE A 228 -13.30 2.11 43.36
C ILE A 228 -14.73 2.62 43.47
N ILE A 229 -15.62 2.07 42.65
CA ILE A 229 -17.07 2.30 42.68
C ILE A 229 -17.74 0.97 43.03
N SER A 230 -18.15 0.77 44.28
CA SER A 230 -18.64 -0.54 44.71
C SER A 230 -19.94 -0.54 45.50
N ASN A 231 -20.84 -1.47 45.19
CA ASN A 231 -22.09 -1.68 45.93
C ASN A 231 -22.98 -0.42 46.04
N ASN A 232 -22.92 0.49 45.06
CA ASN A 232 -23.81 1.64 45.02
C ASN A 232 -25.12 1.25 44.31
N THR A 233 -26.21 1.88 44.72
CA THR A 233 -27.49 1.84 44.01
C THR A 233 -27.69 3.18 43.30
N ILE A 234 -27.79 3.16 41.98
CA ILE A 234 -28.03 4.36 41.16
C ILE A 234 -29.36 4.18 40.44
N SER A 235 -30.28 5.14 40.54
CA SER A 235 -31.60 5.06 39.92
C SER A 235 -32.03 6.37 39.25
N ASP A 236 -32.92 6.26 38.25
CA ASP A 236 -33.54 7.39 37.53
C ASP A 236 -32.53 8.40 36.95
N SER A 237 -31.40 7.89 36.43
CA SER A 237 -30.42 8.69 35.71
C SER A 237 -30.96 9.08 34.32
N TYR A 238 -30.88 10.36 33.94
CA TYR A 238 -31.38 10.83 32.65
C TYR A 238 -30.58 10.27 31.47
N THR A 239 -29.25 10.11 31.59
CA THR A 239 -28.39 9.61 30.49
C THR A 239 -27.55 8.39 30.87
N THR A 240 -26.76 8.44 31.95
CA THR A 240 -25.82 7.36 32.26
C THR A 240 -25.74 7.12 33.77
N CYS A 241 -25.63 5.88 34.24
CA CYS A 241 -25.41 5.64 35.67
C CYS A 241 -23.93 5.86 36.05
N ILE A 242 -22.99 5.24 35.33
CA ILE A 242 -21.54 5.41 35.54
C ILE A 242 -20.86 5.82 34.22
N GLN A 243 -20.14 6.94 34.23
CA GLN A 243 -19.35 7.43 33.10
C GLN A 243 -17.87 7.52 33.43
N LEU A 244 -17.02 6.93 32.59
CA LEU A 244 -15.57 6.88 32.74
C LEU A 244 -14.88 7.47 31.50
N SER A 245 -13.83 8.27 31.71
CA SER A 245 -12.91 8.73 30.66
C SER A 245 -11.52 9.02 31.26
N TYR A 246 -10.46 8.46 30.68
CA TYR A 246 -9.08 8.61 31.14
C TYR A 246 -8.81 7.97 32.51
N ASN A 247 -9.14 6.69 32.64
CA ASN A 247 -8.92 5.88 33.84
C ASN A 247 -7.92 4.75 33.63
N ASP A 248 -7.19 4.40 34.69
CA ASP A 248 -6.32 3.24 34.79
C ASP A 248 -6.63 2.45 36.08
N GLY A 249 -7.05 1.21 35.96
CA GLY A 249 -7.29 0.36 37.14
C GLY A 249 -8.55 0.69 37.94
N THR A 250 -9.45 1.54 37.42
CA THR A 250 -10.74 1.83 38.06
C THR A 250 -11.61 0.57 38.10
N VAL A 251 -12.23 0.30 39.26
CA VAL A 251 -13.06 -0.90 39.47
C VAL A 251 -14.50 -0.49 39.82
N ALA A 252 -15.45 -0.83 38.95
CA ALA A 252 -16.88 -0.78 39.23
C ALA A 252 -17.40 -2.20 39.57
N ASN A 253 -17.60 -2.49 40.85
CA ASN A 253 -17.92 -3.83 41.35
C ASN A 253 -19.22 -3.89 42.15
N GLY A 254 -20.16 -4.77 41.75
CA GLY A 254 -21.32 -5.07 42.58
C GLY A 254 -22.37 -3.95 42.67
N ASN A 255 -22.36 -2.99 41.74
CA ASN A 255 -23.32 -1.90 41.74
C ASN A 255 -24.67 -2.34 41.15
N ASP A 256 -25.75 -1.74 41.65
CA ASP A 256 -27.11 -1.88 41.15
C ASP A 256 -27.49 -0.61 40.37
N LEU A 257 -27.46 -0.72 39.04
CA LEU A 257 -27.60 0.39 38.10
C LEU A 257 -28.95 0.30 37.42
N GLN A 258 -29.83 1.23 37.80
CA GLN A 258 -31.22 1.25 37.39
C GLN A 258 -31.49 2.45 36.49
N GLY A 259 -32.12 2.19 35.36
CA GLY A 259 -32.84 3.23 34.64
C GLY A 259 -34.05 3.72 35.44
N GLY A 260 -34.74 4.71 34.91
CA GLY A 260 -36.00 5.18 35.47
C GLY A 260 -36.90 5.74 34.37
N PRO A 261 -38.15 6.11 34.72
CA PRO A 261 -39.15 6.56 33.75
C PRO A 261 -38.74 7.83 32.98
N HIS A 262 -37.74 8.57 33.48
CA HIS A 262 -37.22 9.80 32.88
C HIS A 262 -36.01 9.59 31.97
N ALA A 263 -35.63 8.34 31.64
CA ALA A 263 -34.55 8.03 30.71
C ALA A 263 -34.65 8.82 29.39
N ASN A 264 -33.54 9.42 28.94
CA ASN A 264 -33.43 10.09 27.64
C ASN A 264 -33.58 9.08 26.49
N SER A 265 -33.75 9.59 25.27
CA SER A 265 -33.64 8.84 24.02
C SER A 265 -32.32 8.09 23.82
N LYS A 266 -31.25 8.42 24.56
CA LYS A 266 -29.96 7.70 24.54
C LYS A 266 -29.49 7.48 25.97
N VAL A 267 -29.50 6.24 26.43
CA VAL A 267 -29.11 5.89 27.81
C VAL A 267 -28.15 4.72 27.90
N SER A 268 -27.31 4.76 28.93
CA SER A 268 -26.30 3.73 29.22
C SER A 268 -26.27 3.37 30.71
N GLY A 269 -26.15 2.10 31.04
CA GLY A 269 -25.80 1.69 32.41
C GLY A 269 -24.38 2.16 32.76
N VAL A 270 -23.42 1.71 31.96
CA VAL A 270 -22.01 2.13 32.06
C VAL A 270 -21.53 2.64 30.71
N TYR A 271 -20.84 3.77 30.70
CA TYR A 271 -20.20 4.32 29.50
C TYR A 271 -18.70 4.55 29.73
N LEU A 272 -17.87 3.85 28.95
CA LEU A 272 -16.43 4.06 28.86
C LEU A 272 -16.12 4.80 27.57
N ASN A 273 -15.30 5.86 27.64
CA ASN A 273 -15.05 6.72 26.50
C ASN A 273 -13.58 7.18 26.44
N LEU A 274 -13.08 7.38 25.22
CA LEU A 274 -11.72 7.86 24.94
C LEU A 274 -10.64 6.84 25.32
N PHE A 275 -9.94 7.03 26.45
CA PHE A 275 -8.78 6.21 26.82
C PHE A 275 -8.94 5.67 28.23
N ASP A 276 -9.61 4.53 28.38
CA ASP A 276 -9.71 3.81 29.65
C ASP A 276 -8.96 2.49 29.51
N GLN A 277 -8.09 2.16 30.46
CA GLN A 277 -7.28 0.94 30.46
C GLN A 277 -7.32 0.23 31.82
N ASN A 278 -7.17 -1.10 31.83
CA ASN A 278 -7.24 -1.91 33.05
C ASN A 278 -8.51 -1.65 33.92
N VAL A 279 -9.58 -1.13 33.32
CA VAL A 279 -10.85 -0.87 33.99
C VAL A 279 -11.63 -2.17 34.13
N LYS A 280 -12.23 -2.38 35.31
CA LYS A 280 -13.02 -3.58 35.61
C LYS A 280 -14.47 -3.21 35.90
N ILE A 281 -15.38 -3.61 35.03
CA ILE A 281 -16.83 -3.52 35.24
C ILE A 281 -17.32 -4.93 35.55
N ILE A 282 -17.45 -5.24 36.85
CA ILE A 282 -17.70 -6.60 37.31
C ILE A 282 -18.86 -6.74 38.29
N ASN A 283 -19.59 -7.85 38.21
CA ASN A 283 -20.68 -8.20 39.14
C ASN A 283 -21.80 -7.15 39.26
N ASN A 284 -21.96 -6.25 38.28
CA ASN A 284 -22.99 -5.20 38.33
C ASN A 284 -24.32 -5.74 37.81
N LYS A 285 -25.42 -5.27 38.39
CA LYS A 285 -26.77 -5.45 37.85
C LYS A 285 -27.15 -4.19 37.07
N ILE A 286 -27.55 -4.33 35.82
CA ILE A 286 -27.91 -3.21 34.94
C ILE A 286 -29.31 -3.48 34.41
N HIS A 287 -30.30 -2.73 34.90
CA HIS A 287 -31.71 -3.06 34.64
C HIS A 287 -32.67 -1.88 34.71
N ASN A 288 -33.94 -2.13 34.42
CA ASN A 288 -35.04 -1.15 34.53
C ASN A 288 -34.84 0.11 33.66
N PHE A 289 -34.30 -0.05 32.45
CA PHE A 289 -34.14 1.05 31.48
C PHE A 289 -35.37 1.10 30.57
N HIS A 290 -36.37 1.90 30.95
CA HIS A 290 -37.63 2.01 30.22
C HIS A 290 -37.79 3.40 29.61
N ILE A 291 -37.80 3.50 28.27
CA ILE A 291 -37.96 4.78 27.55
C ILE A 291 -39.43 4.92 27.13
N SER A 292 -40.17 5.79 27.83
CA SER A 292 -41.64 5.94 27.71
C SER A 292 -42.13 6.79 26.53
N ASN A 293 -41.27 7.57 25.86
CA ASN A 293 -41.64 8.49 24.76
C ASN A 293 -40.90 8.16 23.46
N ALA A 294 -41.46 7.19 22.73
CA ALA A 294 -40.97 6.62 21.49
C ALA A 294 -40.73 7.63 20.36
N ILE A 295 -39.45 7.82 19.99
CA ILE A 295 -39.06 8.31 18.67
C ILE A 295 -38.18 7.21 18.07
N TRP A 296 -38.41 6.85 16.81
CA TRP A 296 -37.50 6.01 16.03
C TRP A 296 -36.07 6.57 16.15
N GLY A 297 -35.12 5.74 16.58
CA GLY A 297 -33.75 6.15 16.87
C GLY A 297 -33.44 6.43 18.36
N SER A 298 -34.23 5.90 19.31
CA SER A 298 -33.80 5.78 20.71
C SER A 298 -32.85 4.58 20.91
N PHE A 299 -31.95 4.67 21.89
CA PHE A 299 -30.90 3.69 22.16
C PHE A 299 -30.77 3.40 23.66
N ILE A 300 -30.78 2.12 24.02
CA ILE A 300 -30.41 1.64 25.36
C ILE A 300 -29.12 0.83 25.25
N TYR A 301 -28.16 1.09 26.12
CA TYR A 301 -26.93 0.33 26.25
C TYR A 301 -26.80 -0.19 27.69
N GLY A 302 -26.57 -1.49 27.89
CA GLY A 302 -26.14 -1.98 29.21
C GLY A 302 -24.74 -1.45 29.54
N ILE A 303 -23.76 -1.85 28.72
CA ILE A 303 -22.39 -1.31 28.75
C ILE A 303 -22.04 -0.78 27.36
N LEU A 304 -21.72 0.50 27.26
CA LEU A 304 -21.18 1.12 26.04
C LEU A 304 -19.67 1.34 26.23
N ASN A 305 -18.87 0.74 25.35
CA ASN A 305 -17.42 0.88 25.35
C ASN A 305 -16.92 1.56 24.06
N SER A 306 -16.57 2.83 24.16
CA SER A 306 -15.90 3.59 23.11
C SER A 306 -14.44 3.90 23.47
N ALA A 307 -13.85 3.16 24.42
CA ALA A 307 -12.52 3.40 24.94
C ALA A 307 -11.43 2.52 24.28
N GLN A 308 -10.24 3.11 24.12
CA GLN A 308 -9.02 2.44 23.69
C GLN A 308 -8.22 2.00 24.92
N GLY A 309 -8.14 0.69 25.15
CA GLY A 309 -7.18 0.14 26.10
C GLY A 309 -5.76 0.08 25.53
N ALA A 310 -4.84 -0.50 26.28
CA ALA A 310 -3.45 -0.71 25.86
C ALA A 310 -3.02 -2.17 26.07
N ALA A 311 -2.05 -2.62 25.26
CA ALA A 311 -1.45 -3.94 25.43
C ALA A 311 -0.87 -4.09 26.86
N GLY A 312 -1.26 -5.15 27.56
CA GLY A 312 -0.91 -5.38 28.98
C GLY A 312 -1.88 -4.76 29.99
N ASN A 313 -2.71 -3.79 29.59
CA ASN A 313 -3.68 -3.09 30.44
C ASN A 313 -5.11 -3.27 29.89
N VAL A 314 -5.54 -4.54 29.84
CA VAL A 314 -6.80 -4.95 29.20
C VAL A 314 -8.00 -4.64 30.10
N ASN A 315 -9.03 -3.99 29.55
CA ASN A 315 -10.29 -3.76 30.28
C ASN A 315 -11.07 -5.08 30.44
N LEU A 316 -11.84 -5.22 31.51
CA LEU A 316 -12.60 -6.44 31.82
C LEU A 316 -14.06 -6.12 32.14
N PHE A 317 -14.98 -6.68 31.35
CA PHE A 317 -16.42 -6.66 31.59
C PHE A 317 -16.85 -8.07 31.94
N ALA A 318 -17.11 -8.35 33.22
CA ALA A 318 -17.35 -9.73 33.63
C ALA A 318 -18.38 -9.96 34.73
N SER A 319 -19.12 -11.07 34.63
CA SER A 319 -20.14 -11.45 35.62
C SER A 319 -21.21 -10.38 35.87
N ASN A 320 -21.45 -9.50 34.89
CA ASN A 320 -22.55 -8.55 34.95
C ASN A 320 -23.86 -9.23 34.53
N LEU A 321 -24.97 -8.79 35.13
CA LEU A 321 -26.32 -9.19 34.80
C LEU A 321 -27.06 -8.00 34.17
N ILE A 322 -27.43 -8.12 32.91
CA ILE A 322 -28.05 -7.05 32.11
C ILE A 322 -29.44 -7.51 31.66
N TYR A 323 -30.50 -6.83 32.10
CA TYR A 323 -31.89 -7.28 31.87
C TYR A 323 -32.93 -6.16 31.98
N ASP A 324 -34.20 -6.46 31.71
CA ASP A 324 -35.35 -5.54 31.90
C ASP A 324 -35.19 -4.19 31.17
N PHE A 325 -34.92 -4.26 29.87
CA PHE A 325 -34.89 -3.10 28.98
C PHE A 325 -36.19 -3.01 28.18
N SER A 326 -36.81 -1.82 28.14
CA SER A 326 -38.07 -1.60 27.45
C SER A 326 -38.05 -0.30 26.64
N SER A 327 -38.25 -0.41 25.32
CA SER A 327 -38.25 0.73 24.38
C SER A 327 -38.82 0.31 23.03
N ASN A 328 -39.31 1.26 22.23
CA ASN A 328 -39.58 1.04 20.81
C ASN A 328 -38.32 1.18 19.91
N GLY A 329 -37.19 1.65 20.45
CA GLY A 329 -35.95 1.84 19.70
C GLY A 329 -35.01 0.64 19.70
N ILE A 330 -33.71 0.91 19.68
CA ILE A 330 -32.64 -0.08 19.60
C ILE A 330 -32.09 -0.40 20.99
N GLN A 331 -31.82 -1.68 21.27
CA GLN A 331 -31.31 -2.14 22.56
C GLN A 331 -30.02 -2.94 22.40
N TYR A 332 -29.02 -2.61 23.20
CA TYR A 332 -27.72 -3.27 23.24
C TYR A 332 -27.41 -3.77 24.64
N GLY A 333 -27.01 -5.03 24.77
CA GLY A 333 -26.44 -5.54 26.02
C GLY A 333 -25.08 -4.92 26.31
N ILE A 334 -24.07 -5.33 25.54
CA ILE A 334 -22.72 -4.74 25.56
C ILE A 334 -22.34 -4.33 24.15
N ALA A 335 -22.03 -3.05 23.94
CA ALA A 335 -21.71 -2.51 22.63
C ALA A 335 -20.40 -1.73 22.59
N SER A 336 -19.75 -1.73 21.44
CA SER A 336 -18.67 -0.80 21.09
C SER A 336 -19.01 -0.05 19.81
N ARG A 337 -19.21 1.26 19.95
CA ARG A 337 -19.69 2.16 18.90
C ARG A 337 -18.99 3.50 18.92
N PHE A 338 -19.15 4.28 17.84
CA PHE A 338 -18.76 5.69 17.68
C PHE A 338 -17.25 5.97 17.58
N ALA A 339 -16.38 5.07 18.05
CA ALA A 339 -14.94 5.18 17.98
C ALA A 339 -14.27 3.80 17.87
N ALA A 340 -12.99 3.76 17.51
CA ALA A 340 -12.22 2.52 17.51
C ALA A 340 -11.88 2.12 18.94
N ALA A 341 -12.44 1.01 19.44
CA ALA A 341 -12.12 0.45 20.77
C ALA A 341 -11.13 -0.70 20.66
N SER A 342 -10.33 -0.94 21.70
CA SER A 342 -9.37 -2.05 21.69
C SER A 342 -8.99 -2.52 23.10
N PHE A 343 -8.40 -3.72 23.17
CA PHE A 343 -7.87 -4.32 24.41
C PHE A 343 -8.90 -4.44 25.53
N PHE A 344 -9.95 -5.24 25.31
CA PHE A 344 -10.93 -5.55 26.35
C PHE A 344 -11.46 -6.99 26.28
N ASN A 345 -11.91 -7.49 27.41
CA ASN A 345 -12.42 -8.85 27.59
C ASN A 345 -13.86 -8.83 28.11
N VAL A 346 -14.73 -9.66 27.53
CA VAL A 346 -16.14 -9.80 27.89
C VAL A 346 -16.39 -11.24 28.35
N TYR A 347 -16.47 -11.47 29.67
CA TYR A 347 -16.49 -12.81 30.25
C TYR A 347 -17.66 -13.08 31.20
N HIS A 348 -18.30 -14.24 31.11
CA HIS A 348 -19.30 -14.67 32.10
C HIS A 348 -20.45 -13.67 32.32
N ASN A 349 -20.81 -12.83 31.35
CA ASN A 349 -21.96 -11.94 31.49
C ASN A 349 -23.25 -12.69 31.13
N THR A 350 -24.35 -12.37 31.80
CA THR A 350 -25.69 -12.80 31.40
C THR A 350 -26.45 -11.59 30.89
N ILE A 351 -26.86 -11.63 29.63
CA ILE A 351 -27.56 -10.56 28.91
C ILE A 351 -28.91 -11.11 28.47
N SER A 352 -29.99 -10.49 28.97
CA SER A 352 -31.37 -10.91 28.74
C SER A 352 -32.20 -9.75 28.18
N ILE A 353 -32.57 -9.81 26.90
CA ILE A 353 -33.37 -8.78 26.22
C ILE A 353 -34.71 -9.39 25.79
N ASP A 354 -35.65 -9.44 26.74
CA ASP A 354 -36.84 -10.30 26.66
C ASP A 354 -38.17 -9.57 26.80
N ASP A 355 -38.19 -8.24 26.63
CA ASP A 355 -39.46 -7.50 26.67
C ASP A 355 -40.36 -7.87 25.48
N GLN A 356 -41.41 -8.62 25.78
CA GLN A 356 -42.44 -9.01 24.81
C GLN A 356 -43.65 -8.08 24.80
N THR A 357 -43.64 -7.01 25.61
CA THR A 357 -44.76 -6.07 25.73
C THR A 357 -44.66 -4.89 24.77
N ILE A 358 -43.44 -4.41 24.49
CA ILE A 358 -43.18 -3.29 23.60
C ILE A 358 -42.45 -3.76 22.34
N TYR A 359 -43.03 -3.45 21.18
CA TYR A 359 -42.43 -3.75 19.88
C TYR A 359 -41.26 -2.80 19.59
N GLY A 360 -40.06 -3.37 19.46
CA GLY A 360 -38.79 -2.69 19.25
C GLY A 360 -38.38 -2.50 17.80
N GLN A 361 -37.29 -1.75 17.58
CA GLN A 361 -36.65 -1.65 16.28
C GLN A 361 -35.66 -2.81 16.07
N GLU A 362 -34.62 -2.88 16.89
CA GLU A 362 -33.50 -3.84 16.81
C GLU A 362 -33.02 -4.20 18.22
N SER A 363 -32.50 -5.41 18.39
CA SER A 363 -31.80 -5.83 19.61
C SER A 363 -30.52 -6.59 19.31
N ASP A 364 -29.45 -6.25 20.03
CA ASP A 364 -28.20 -7.00 19.99
C ASP A 364 -27.74 -7.33 21.42
N GLY A 365 -27.40 -8.59 21.66
CA GLY A 365 -26.74 -8.96 22.90
C GLY A 365 -25.35 -8.33 22.98
N LEU A 366 -24.57 -8.51 21.91
CA LEU A 366 -23.23 -7.96 21.73
C LEU A 366 -23.14 -7.24 20.39
N TYR A 367 -22.58 -6.02 20.35
CA TYR A 367 -22.46 -5.26 19.10
C TYR A 367 -21.10 -4.57 18.98
N PHE A 368 -20.36 -4.82 17.90
CA PHE A 368 -18.99 -4.29 17.72
C PHE A 368 -18.79 -3.69 16.32
N GLU A 369 -18.50 -2.39 16.23
CA GLU A 369 -18.28 -1.68 14.95
C GLU A 369 -16.82 -1.75 14.48
N ASN A 370 -15.89 -1.29 15.33
CA ASN A 370 -14.48 -1.13 14.97
C ASN A 370 -13.59 -1.49 16.16
N VAL A 371 -13.46 -2.80 16.41
CA VAL A 371 -12.70 -3.32 17.55
C VAL A 371 -11.46 -4.12 17.15
N SER A 372 -10.48 -4.18 18.04
CA SER A 372 -9.29 -5.04 17.91
C SER A 372 -8.81 -5.52 19.28
N ASP A 373 -8.19 -6.70 19.34
CA ASP A 373 -7.67 -7.28 20.59
C ASP A 373 -8.78 -7.51 21.64
N VAL A 374 -9.80 -8.25 21.24
CA VAL A 374 -11.00 -8.51 22.06
C VAL A 374 -11.19 -10.00 22.27
N ASN A 375 -11.48 -10.39 23.51
CA ASN A 375 -11.92 -11.75 23.83
C ASN A 375 -13.37 -11.73 24.37
N VAL A 376 -14.23 -12.57 23.79
CA VAL A 376 -15.63 -12.73 24.19
C VAL A 376 -15.87 -14.19 24.55
N LEU A 377 -15.87 -14.52 25.84
CA LEU A 377 -15.92 -15.90 26.30
C LEU A 377 -16.98 -16.12 27.38
N ASN A 378 -17.58 -17.32 27.40
CA ASN A 378 -18.40 -17.79 28.52
C ASN A 378 -19.64 -16.94 28.81
N ASN A 379 -20.17 -16.14 27.87
CA ASN A 379 -21.35 -15.30 28.11
C ASN A 379 -22.64 -16.08 27.83
N ILE A 380 -23.74 -15.70 28.47
CA ILE A 380 -25.10 -16.13 28.12
C ILE A 380 -25.83 -14.93 27.51
N ILE A 381 -26.35 -15.10 26.30
CA ILE A 381 -27.12 -14.10 25.57
C ILE A 381 -28.48 -14.68 25.21
N THR A 382 -29.54 -14.11 25.79
CA THR A 382 -30.93 -14.48 25.51
C THR A 382 -31.71 -13.27 25.01
N ILE A 383 -32.39 -13.42 23.88
CA ILE A 383 -33.20 -12.35 23.26
C ILE A 383 -34.52 -12.95 22.79
N SER A 384 -35.62 -12.54 23.40
CA SER A 384 -36.98 -12.92 22.98
C SER A 384 -37.88 -11.71 22.68
N ARG A 385 -37.32 -10.51 22.68
CA ARG A 385 -37.99 -9.25 22.36
C ARG A 385 -38.58 -9.25 20.94
N LEU A 386 -39.76 -8.64 20.79
CA LEU A 386 -40.41 -8.43 19.50
C LEU A 386 -39.79 -7.22 18.78
N THR A 387 -39.41 -7.35 17.50
CA THR A 387 -38.71 -6.28 16.75
C THR A 387 -39.19 -6.12 15.31
N SER A 388 -39.04 -4.93 14.73
CA SER A 388 -39.34 -4.66 13.31
C SER A 388 -38.19 -5.00 12.36
N ASP A 389 -36.94 -4.94 12.85
CA ASP A 389 -35.76 -4.99 12.00
C ASP A 389 -34.92 -6.25 12.26
N TRP A 390 -34.38 -6.51 13.45
CA TRP A 390 -33.65 -7.76 13.71
C TRP A 390 -33.28 -7.94 15.18
N ASN A 391 -33.10 -9.21 15.56
CA ASN A 391 -32.46 -9.62 16.80
C ASN A 391 -31.20 -10.43 16.50
N TYR A 392 -30.07 -10.00 17.05
CA TYR A 392 -28.78 -10.69 16.92
C TYR A 392 -28.17 -11.01 18.28
N GLY A 393 -27.66 -12.23 18.44
CA GLY A 393 -26.84 -12.58 19.61
C GLY A 393 -25.53 -11.76 19.63
N ILE A 394 -24.87 -11.67 18.48
CA ILE A 394 -23.64 -10.89 18.29
C ILE A 394 -23.56 -10.25 16.90
N THR A 395 -23.20 -8.98 16.82
CA THR A 395 -22.98 -8.26 15.55
C THR A 395 -21.55 -7.76 15.44
N LEU A 396 -20.93 -8.05 14.30
CA LEU A 396 -19.63 -7.56 13.88
C LEU A 396 -19.80 -6.78 12.56
N GLU A 397 -19.64 -5.46 12.57
CA GLU A 397 -19.79 -4.65 11.35
C GLU A 397 -18.74 -4.95 10.26
N LYS A 398 -17.67 -5.66 10.63
CA LYS A 398 -16.60 -6.12 9.74
C LYS A 398 -15.81 -7.25 10.37
N THR A 399 -14.96 -7.92 9.58
CA THR A 399 -13.96 -8.85 10.12
C THR A 399 -13.02 -8.12 11.07
N MET A 400 -12.92 -8.62 12.30
CA MET A 400 -12.15 -8.00 13.36
C MET A 400 -10.73 -8.55 13.43
N THR A 401 -9.76 -7.72 13.79
CA THR A 401 -8.36 -8.13 13.96
C THR A 401 -8.12 -8.58 15.40
N ARG A 402 -7.50 -9.76 15.59
CA ARG A 402 -7.21 -10.33 16.93
C ARG A 402 -8.47 -10.38 17.81
N PHE A 403 -9.54 -10.94 17.25
CA PHE A 403 -10.81 -11.14 17.92
C PHE A 403 -11.00 -12.62 18.18
N ASN A 404 -11.29 -12.97 19.43
CA ASN A 404 -11.52 -14.35 19.84
C ASN A 404 -12.90 -14.44 20.50
N CYS A 405 -13.72 -15.39 20.06
CA CYS A 405 -15.07 -15.60 20.57
C CYS A 405 -15.30 -17.10 20.72
N ASN A 406 -15.65 -17.58 21.91
CA ASN A 406 -15.88 -19.00 22.17
C ASN A 406 -16.63 -19.28 23.48
N ARG A 407 -17.27 -20.45 23.57
CA ARG A 407 -18.03 -20.93 24.76
C ARG A 407 -19.12 -19.97 25.22
N ASN A 408 -19.71 -19.23 24.29
CA ASN A 408 -20.89 -18.42 24.56
C ASN A 408 -22.16 -19.27 24.37
N VAL A 409 -23.23 -18.92 25.07
CA VAL A 409 -24.56 -19.51 24.94
C VAL A 409 -25.45 -18.47 24.26
N TYR A 410 -26.04 -18.83 23.13
CA TYR A 410 -27.00 -17.99 22.40
C TYR A 410 -28.38 -18.61 22.45
N ASN A 411 -29.41 -17.79 22.70
CA ASN A 411 -30.82 -18.17 22.51
C ASN A 411 -31.59 -16.94 22.02
N VAL A 412 -31.81 -16.84 20.70
CA VAL A 412 -32.43 -15.68 20.06
C VAL A 412 -33.75 -16.09 19.42
N THR A 413 -34.85 -15.88 20.14
CA THR A 413 -36.17 -16.49 19.87
C THR A 413 -37.29 -15.46 19.74
N GLY A 414 -37.00 -14.21 19.38
CA GLY A 414 -38.06 -13.24 19.06
C GLY A 414 -38.96 -13.73 17.93
N SER A 415 -40.15 -13.14 17.78
CA SER A 415 -41.05 -13.39 16.64
C SER A 415 -41.07 -12.22 15.65
N ASP A 416 -41.64 -12.44 14.47
CA ASP A 416 -42.01 -11.44 13.45
C ASP A 416 -40.92 -10.92 12.49
N PHE A 417 -39.63 -11.05 12.80
CA PHE A 417 -38.54 -10.74 11.85
C PHE A 417 -37.31 -11.66 12.02
N ILE A 418 -36.16 -11.27 11.46
CA ILE A 418 -34.87 -11.96 11.51
C ILE A 418 -34.41 -12.10 12.97
N ASN A 419 -34.26 -13.36 13.39
CA ASN A 419 -33.66 -13.75 14.65
C ASN A 419 -32.47 -14.65 14.31
N ALA A 420 -31.27 -14.23 14.68
CA ALA A 420 -30.04 -14.88 14.24
C ALA A 420 -28.99 -14.91 15.34
N VAL A 421 -28.08 -15.88 15.26
CA VAL A 421 -26.94 -15.97 16.18
C VAL A 421 -26.07 -14.72 16.07
N GLY A 422 -25.85 -14.27 14.84
CA GLY A 422 -25.16 -13.02 14.64
C GLY A 422 -25.20 -12.45 13.23
N SER A 423 -24.47 -11.36 13.05
CA SER A 423 -24.27 -10.66 11.78
C SER A 423 -22.79 -10.33 11.58
N LEU A 424 -22.25 -10.56 10.39
CA LEU A 424 -20.90 -10.16 10.00
C LEU A 424 -20.95 -9.29 8.74
N ALA A 425 -20.49 -8.04 8.81
CA ALA A 425 -20.45 -7.12 7.68
C ALA A 425 -21.81 -7.02 6.94
N ASN A 426 -22.90 -6.94 7.70
CA ASN A 426 -24.31 -6.97 7.25
C ASN A 426 -24.78 -8.32 6.65
N GLN A 427 -23.96 -9.37 6.70
CA GLN A 427 -24.40 -10.73 6.40
C GLN A 427 -25.06 -11.35 7.63
N VAL A 428 -26.34 -11.70 7.50
CA VAL A 428 -27.10 -12.41 8.52
C VAL A 428 -26.65 -13.87 8.62
N LEU A 429 -26.32 -14.32 9.82
CA LEU A 429 -25.86 -15.67 10.13
C LEU A 429 -26.85 -16.29 11.13
N ASP A 430 -27.93 -16.83 10.58
CA ASP A 430 -29.14 -17.25 11.29
C ASP A 430 -28.96 -18.42 12.26
N SER A 431 -27.91 -19.22 12.06
CA SER A 431 -27.62 -20.40 12.85
C SER A 431 -26.17 -20.43 13.30
N LEU A 432 -25.92 -21.06 14.45
CA LEU A 432 -24.58 -21.16 15.00
C LEU A 432 -23.60 -21.88 14.06
N PRO A 433 -23.98 -22.97 13.35
CA PRO A 433 -23.11 -23.57 12.35
C PRO A 433 -22.72 -22.61 11.22
N LEU A 434 -23.67 -21.80 10.74
CA LEU A 434 -23.41 -20.80 9.70
C LEU A 434 -22.48 -19.69 10.22
N TRP A 435 -22.71 -19.21 11.45
CA TRP A 435 -21.81 -18.28 12.13
C TRP A 435 -20.37 -18.80 12.20
N GLN A 436 -20.20 -20.04 12.69
CA GLN A 436 -18.90 -20.68 12.84
C GLN A 436 -18.19 -20.89 11.49
N GLN A 437 -18.94 -21.34 10.46
CA GLN A 437 -18.38 -21.57 9.13
C GLN A 437 -17.86 -20.28 8.49
N VAL A 438 -18.61 -19.19 8.60
CA VAL A 438 -18.26 -17.91 7.95
C VAL A 438 -17.17 -17.17 8.73
N THR A 439 -17.24 -17.18 10.06
CA THR A 439 -16.35 -16.38 10.91
C THR A 439 -15.09 -17.12 11.34
N GLY A 440 -15.13 -18.45 11.42
CA GLY A 440 -14.09 -19.24 12.09
C GLY A 440 -14.02 -19.00 13.60
N LEU A 441 -15.11 -18.55 14.23
CA LEU A 441 -15.21 -18.27 15.66
C LEU A 441 -16.27 -19.17 16.33
N ASP A 442 -16.37 -19.11 17.67
CA ASP A 442 -17.42 -19.74 18.47
C ASP A 442 -17.56 -21.26 18.34
N PHE A 443 -16.48 -21.97 18.03
CA PHE A 443 -16.51 -23.42 17.75
C PHE A 443 -17.02 -24.30 18.91
N SER A 444 -16.85 -23.87 20.14
CA SER A 444 -17.34 -24.54 21.36
C SER A 444 -18.50 -23.78 22.03
N SER A 445 -19.07 -22.79 21.36
CA SER A 445 -20.31 -22.13 21.77
C SER A 445 -21.51 -23.01 21.45
N VAL A 446 -22.65 -22.72 22.06
CA VAL A 446 -23.90 -23.46 21.81
C VAL A 446 -25.08 -22.54 21.61
N TYR A 447 -26.08 -23.07 20.89
CA TYR A 447 -27.38 -22.45 20.76
C TYR A 447 -28.38 -23.23 21.62
N GLU A 448 -28.59 -22.79 22.85
CA GLU A 448 -29.37 -23.51 23.87
C GLU A 448 -30.14 -22.53 24.75
N ASP A 449 -31.39 -22.86 25.07
CA ASP A 449 -32.18 -22.12 26.06
C ASP A 449 -31.59 -22.36 27.46
N PRO A 450 -31.17 -21.32 28.21
CA PRO A 450 -30.63 -21.48 29.57
C PRO A 450 -31.63 -22.03 30.60
N MET A 451 -32.93 -22.05 30.28
CA MET A 451 -34.00 -22.49 31.17
C MET A 451 -33.91 -21.81 32.54
N TYR A 452 -33.92 -20.47 32.54
CA TYR A 452 -33.82 -19.69 33.77
C TYR A 452 -34.84 -20.13 34.82
N THR A 453 -34.45 -20.08 36.09
CA THR A 453 -35.26 -20.58 37.21
C THR A 453 -36.64 -19.94 37.26
N ASP A 454 -36.72 -18.62 37.07
CA ASP A 454 -37.97 -17.88 36.88
C ASP A 454 -37.69 -16.56 36.14
N LEU A 455 -37.87 -16.57 34.82
CA LEU A 455 -37.63 -15.39 33.98
C LEU A 455 -38.55 -14.21 34.35
N ALA A 456 -39.81 -14.47 34.69
CA ALA A 456 -40.80 -13.44 34.99
C ALA A 456 -40.53 -12.73 36.33
N ALA A 457 -39.89 -13.44 37.27
CA ALA A 457 -39.41 -12.87 38.53
C ALA A 457 -37.97 -12.34 38.46
N PHE A 458 -37.38 -12.23 37.26
CA PHE A 458 -35.98 -11.83 37.04
C PHE A 458 -34.95 -12.72 37.76
N ASN A 459 -35.25 -14.01 37.90
CA ASN A 459 -34.33 -15.01 38.44
C ASN A 459 -33.62 -15.77 37.31
N PHE A 460 -32.48 -15.21 36.90
CA PHE A 460 -31.66 -15.67 35.77
C PHE A 460 -30.66 -16.78 36.11
N VAL A 461 -30.83 -17.49 37.23
CA VAL A 461 -30.02 -18.68 37.51
C VAL A 461 -30.38 -19.77 36.50
N PRO A 462 -29.45 -20.21 35.61
CA PRO A 462 -29.74 -21.21 34.60
C PRO A 462 -30.07 -22.57 35.21
N ARG A 463 -30.85 -23.38 34.50
CA ARG A 463 -31.12 -24.78 34.83
C ARG A 463 -30.87 -25.73 33.68
N ALA A 464 -30.46 -25.21 32.53
CA ALA A 464 -30.16 -26.00 31.36
C ALA A 464 -28.90 -26.85 31.58
N GLN A 465 -29.12 -28.15 31.64
CA GLN A 465 -28.09 -29.17 31.75
C GLN A 465 -27.05 -29.14 30.61
N PRO A 466 -27.40 -28.83 29.34
CA PRO A 466 -26.43 -28.79 28.24
C PRO A 466 -25.40 -27.65 28.30
N ILE A 467 -25.53 -26.71 29.23
CA ILE A 467 -24.58 -25.58 29.38
C ILE A 467 -23.81 -25.61 30.71
N ASP A 468 -24.15 -26.56 31.59
CA ASP A 468 -23.48 -26.82 32.86
C ASP A 468 -22.01 -27.21 32.64
N ASN A 469 -21.09 -26.61 33.40
CA ASN A 469 -19.64 -26.80 33.32
C ASN A 469 -19.04 -26.50 31.92
N MET A 470 -19.77 -25.78 31.06
CA MET A 470 -19.36 -25.56 29.68
C MET A 470 -18.24 -24.52 29.55
N ALA A 471 -18.02 -23.60 30.49
CA ALA A 471 -17.14 -22.45 30.29
C ALA A 471 -15.63 -22.76 30.47
N PHE A 472 -14.76 -21.89 29.93
CA PHE A 472 -13.33 -21.91 30.22
C PHE A 472 -13.01 -21.18 31.53
N PHE A 473 -12.08 -21.68 32.34
CA PHE A 473 -11.58 -20.90 33.47
C PHE A 473 -10.70 -19.73 33.00
N VAL A 474 -11.23 -18.51 33.10
CA VAL A 474 -10.60 -17.26 32.64
C VAL A 474 -10.11 -16.39 33.81
N ASN A 475 -9.65 -17.02 34.91
CA ASN A 475 -9.22 -16.36 36.15
C ASN A 475 -10.30 -15.49 36.84
N ILE A 476 -11.58 -15.82 36.63
CA ILE A 476 -12.70 -15.27 37.41
C ILE A 476 -13.09 -16.33 38.44
N THR A 477 -12.82 -16.05 39.71
CA THR A 477 -12.91 -17.05 40.79
C THR A 477 -14.26 -17.12 41.48
N THR A 478 -15.10 -16.11 41.31
CA THR A 478 -16.43 -16.03 41.91
C THR A 478 -17.47 -15.54 40.93
N ASP A 479 -18.72 -15.87 41.17
CA ASP A 479 -19.87 -15.40 40.40
C ASP A 479 -20.49 -14.11 40.99
N ILE A 480 -21.62 -13.65 40.43
CA ILE A 480 -22.28 -12.40 40.85
C ILE A 480 -22.82 -12.42 42.30
N ILE A 481 -23.03 -13.60 42.90
CA ILE A 481 -23.45 -13.76 44.29
C ILE A 481 -22.28 -14.18 45.21
N ASN A 482 -21.05 -14.09 44.71
CA ASN A 482 -19.81 -14.53 45.37
C ASN A 482 -19.71 -16.04 45.61
N ALA A 483 -20.45 -16.87 44.89
CA ALA A 483 -20.23 -18.32 44.89
C ALA A 483 -18.89 -18.64 44.19
N THR A 484 -18.16 -19.63 44.69
CA THR A 484 -16.87 -20.03 44.10
C THR A 484 -17.11 -20.76 42.80
N ARG A 485 -16.41 -20.33 41.73
CA ARG A 485 -16.43 -21.00 40.43
C ARG A 485 -15.47 -22.18 40.40
N SER A 486 -15.84 -23.21 39.64
CA SER A 486 -14.96 -24.31 39.32
C SER A 486 -13.70 -23.80 38.59
N THR A 487 -12.52 -24.18 39.07
CA THR A 487 -11.23 -23.83 38.44
C THR A 487 -10.91 -24.69 37.23
N LEU A 488 -11.70 -25.75 37.01
CA LEU A 488 -11.54 -26.66 35.87
C LEU A 488 -12.63 -26.43 34.82
N ASN A 489 -13.89 -26.38 35.26
CA ASN A 489 -15.05 -26.30 34.37
C ASN A 489 -16.10 -25.35 34.99
N PRO A 490 -15.90 -24.03 34.94
CA PRO A 490 -16.92 -23.09 35.42
C PRO A 490 -18.17 -23.12 34.53
N ASP A 491 -19.23 -22.45 34.98
CA ASP A 491 -20.45 -22.25 34.21
C ASP A 491 -20.41 -20.97 33.34
N PRO A 492 -21.04 -20.97 32.15
CA PRO A 492 -21.24 -19.75 31.38
C PRO A 492 -22.23 -18.81 32.09
N GLY A 493 -22.15 -17.52 31.78
CA GLY A 493 -22.98 -16.48 32.38
C GLY A 493 -22.55 -16.10 33.79
N CYS A 494 -23.33 -15.23 34.43
CA CYS A 494 -22.93 -14.55 35.66
C CYS A 494 -23.14 -15.38 36.94
N TYR A 495 -23.70 -16.58 36.85
CA TYR A 495 -23.94 -17.49 37.96
C TYR A 495 -23.11 -18.77 37.82
N GLU A 496 -22.70 -19.33 38.95
CA GLU A 496 -22.31 -20.74 39.05
C GLU A 496 -23.54 -21.52 39.55
N PHE A 497 -23.92 -22.60 38.86
CA PHE A 497 -25.16 -23.33 39.13
C PHE A 497 -24.93 -24.85 39.17
N VAL A 498 -25.97 -25.59 39.58
CA VAL A 498 -25.93 -27.05 39.65
C VAL A 498 -27.20 -27.59 39.01
N THR A 499 -27.05 -28.60 38.16
CA THR A 499 -28.18 -29.25 37.48
C THR A 499 -28.49 -30.64 38.06
N PRO A 500 -29.61 -31.29 37.70
CA PRO A 500 -29.93 -32.64 38.17
C PRO A 500 -28.88 -33.70 37.75
N LEU A 501 -28.80 -34.79 38.53
CA LEU A 501 -27.96 -35.95 38.20
C LEU A 501 -28.30 -36.54 36.83
N CYS A 502 -27.29 -37.07 36.15
CA CYS A 502 -27.49 -37.79 34.89
C CYS A 502 -28.42 -39.01 35.06
N GLN A 503 -29.16 -39.37 34.01
CA GLN A 503 -30.12 -40.48 34.01
C GLN A 503 -29.72 -41.60 33.05
N THR A 504 -30.10 -42.84 33.38
CA THR A 504 -29.89 -44.03 32.54
C THR A 504 -31.21 -44.54 31.93
N PRO A 505 -31.23 -45.05 30.68
CA PRO A 505 -30.09 -45.22 29.77
C PRO A 505 -29.65 -43.88 29.15
N VAL A 506 -28.33 -43.70 28.99
CA VAL A 506 -27.77 -42.51 28.35
C VAL A 506 -28.03 -42.53 26.84
N LYS A 507 -28.37 -41.36 26.30
CA LYS A 507 -28.48 -41.14 24.85
C LYS A 507 -27.14 -40.57 24.35
N PRO A 508 -26.38 -41.26 23.50
CA PRO A 508 -25.02 -40.82 23.16
C PRO A 508 -24.96 -39.69 22.12
N GLY A 509 -26.05 -39.39 21.42
CA GLY A 509 -26.09 -38.36 20.38
C GLY A 509 -25.27 -38.70 19.13
N VAL A 510 -25.00 -37.67 18.31
CA VAL A 510 -24.22 -37.76 17.07
C VAL A 510 -22.95 -36.91 17.22
N SER A 511 -21.80 -37.45 16.82
CA SER A 511 -20.54 -36.69 16.80
C SER A 511 -20.56 -35.60 15.74
N THR A 512 -20.09 -34.42 16.09
CA THR A 512 -19.93 -33.27 15.19
C THR A 512 -18.46 -32.86 15.14
N VAL A 513 -18.06 -32.26 14.02
CA VAL A 513 -16.74 -31.64 13.84
C VAL A 513 -16.93 -30.27 13.23
N LEU A 514 -16.18 -29.29 13.73
CA LEU A 514 -16.17 -27.95 13.20
C LEU A 514 -14.73 -27.42 13.02
N PRO A 515 -14.39 -26.82 11.87
CA PRO A 515 -15.23 -26.73 10.67
C PRO A 515 -15.44 -28.11 10.01
N ASP A 516 -16.57 -28.28 9.31
CA ASP A 516 -17.00 -29.56 8.70
C ASP A 516 -16.30 -29.87 7.35
N SER A 517 -15.37 -29.01 6.94
CA SER A 517 -14.75 -29.00 5.62
C SER A 517 -13.47 -29.84 5.52
N VAL A 518 -12.92 -29.89 4.31
CA VAL A 518 -11.65 -30.55 4.03
C VAL A 518 -10.50 -29.79 4.69
N LEU A 519 -9.89 -30.39 5.72
CA LEU A 519 -8.89 -29.72 6.55
C LEU A 519 -7.48 -29.96 6.01
N CYS A 520 -6.68 -28.91 5.99
CA CYS A 520 -5.23 -29.05 5.83
C CYS A 520 -4.60 -29.55 7.12
N PHE A 521 -3.39 -30.11 7.07
CA PHE A 521 -2.64 -30.40 8.30
C PHE A 521 -2.34 -29.10 9.06
N GLY A 522 -2.74 -28.99 10.33
CA GLY A 522 -2.38 -27.87 11.22
C GLY A 522 -3.49 -27.05 11.91
N PRO A 523 -4.75 -26.97 11.45
CA PRO A 523 -5.80 -26.27 12.17
C PRO A 523 -6.37 -27.15 13.29
N THR A 524 -6.61 -26.53 14.45
CA THR A 524 -7.41 -27.11 15.51
C THR A 524 -8.86 -27.26 15.04
N ILE A 525 -9.48 -28.41 15.30
CA ILE A 525 -10.91 -28.63 15.07
C ILE A 525 -11.59 -28.86 16.41
N ALA A 526 -12.87 -28.49 16.51
CA ALA A 526 -13.69 -28.79 17.67
C ALA A 526 -14.53 -30.05 17.39
N LEU A 527 -14.34 -31.08 18.20
CA LEU A 527 -15.27 -32.20 18.31
C LEU A 527 -16.40 -31.82 19.26
N GLY A 528 -17.62 -32.23 18.95
CA GLY A 528 -18.79 -32.00 19.79
C GLY A 528 -19.83 -33.12 19.67
N LEU A 529 -20.89 -33.04 20.48
CA LEU A 529 -22.05 -33.93 20.38
C LEU A 529 -23.32 -33.12 20.17
N LYS A 530 -24.21 -33.65 19.33
CA LYS A 530 -25.57 -33.13 19.16
C LYS A 530 -26.61 -34.16 19.57
N GLY A 531 -27.57 -33.73 20.38
CA GLY A 531 -28.74 -34.51 20.77
C GLY A 531 -28.47 -35.66 21.76
N ASN A 532 -27.33 -35.65 22.45
CA ASN A 532 -27.04 -36.54 23.58
C ASN A 532 -27.87 -36.20 24.82
N SER A 533 -27.96 -37.13 25.78
CA SER A 533 -28.46 -36.85 27.14
C SER A 533 -27.39 -36.13 27.97
N TRP A 534 -27.77 -35.58 29.12
CA TRP A 534 -26.90 -34.77 29.97
C TRP A 534 -27.11 -35.09 31.46
N GLY A 535 -26.14 -34.69 32.29
CA GLY A 535 -26.34 -34.49 33.72
C GLY A 535 -25.14 -34.59 34.62
N VAL A 536 -25.31 -34.14 35.86
CA VAL A 536 -24.23 -34.13 36.84
C VAL A 536 -23.71 -35.55 37.05
N GLY A 537 -22.40 -35.72 36.91
CA GLY A 537 -21.72 -37.02 36.94
C GLY A 537 -21.65 -37.75 35.59
N GLN A 538 -22.21 -37.19 34.51
CA GLN A 538 -22.00 -37.71 33.16
C GLN A 538 -20.64 -37.27 32.63
N THR A 539 -19.93 -38.19 31.97
CA THR A 539 -18.60 -37.93 31.40
C THR A 539 -18.53 -38.29 29.92
N TYR A 540 -17.72 -37.58 29.16
CA TYR A 540 -17.53 -37.74 27.73
C TYR A 540 -16.06 -38.09 27.44
N THR A 541 -15.80 -39.32 27.00
CA THR A 541 -14.45 -39.74 26.60
C THR A 541 -14.39 -39.82 25.07
N TRP A 542 -13.68 -38.91 24.42
CA TRP A 542 -13.46 -38.98 22.98
C TRP A 542 -12.50 -40.10 22.65
N GLN A 543 -12.81 -40.82 21.56
CA GLN A 543 -12.03 -41.92 21.04
C GLN A 543 -11.80 -41.74 19.54
N SER A 544 -10.69 -42.29 19.03
CA SER A 544 -10.36 -42.28 17.61
C SER A 544 -10.06 -43.67 17.04
N ALA A 545 -10.32 -43.88 15.74
CA ALA A 545 -10.02 -45.10 15.00
C ALA A 545 -9.63 -44.81 13.54
N SER A 546 -8.83 -45.70 12.93
CA SER A 546 -8.44 -45.58 11.52
C SER A 546 -9.54 -45.98 10.53
N THR A 547 -10.54 -46.74 10.97
CA THR A 547 -11.70 -47.16 10.16
C THR A 547 -13.00 -47.01 10.95
N ALA A 548 -14.12 -46.83 10.25
CA ALA A 548 -15.44 -46.61 10.88
C ALA A 548 -15.82 -47.68 11.92
N ASN A 549 -15.47 -48.94 11.64
CA ASN A 549 -15.77 -50.12 12.47
C ASN A 549 -14.53 -50.70 13.19
N GLY A 550 -13.43 -49.95 13.27
CA GLY A 550 -12.18 -50.40 13.88
C GLY A 550 -12.19 -50.34 15.42
N THR A 551 -11.05 -50.69 16.02
CA THR A 551 -10.81 -50.49 17.45
C THR A 551 -10.61 -49.01 17.74
N TYR A 552 -11.46 -48.44 18.59
CA TYR A 552 -11.36 -47.04 19.03
C TYR A 552 -10.50 -46.94 20.28
N ASN A 553 -9.53 -46.03 20.27
CA ASN A 553 -8.67 -45.72 21.42
C ASN A 553 -9.04 -44.37 22.00
N ASP A 554 -9.03 -44.26 23.33
CA ASP A 554 -9.29 -43.00 24.04
C ASP A 554 -8.24 -41.94 23.66
N ILE A 555 -8.70 -40.74 23.32
CA ILE A 555 -7.88 -39.56 23.03
C ILE A 555 -8.12 -38.43 24.04
N SER A 556 -9.11 -38.59 24.90
CA SER A 556 -9.36 -37.72 26.05
C SER A 556 -9.53 -38.56 27.31
N THR A 557 -9.51 -37.90 28.47
CA THR A 557 -10.09 -38.46 29.70
C THR A 557 -11.61 -38.22 29.70
N GLY A 558 -12.32 -38.72 30.72
CA GLY A 558 -13.75 -38.41 30.89
C GLY A 558 -13.98 -36.92 31.15
N LEU A 559 -14.34 -36.17 30.11
CA LEU A 559 -14.61 -34.74 30.16
C LEU A 559 -15.98 -34.49 30.81
N ALA A 560 -16.12 -33.37 31.52
CA ALA A 560 -17.42 -32.93 32.06
C ALA A 560 -18.34 -32.37 30.96
N TYR A 561 -17.77 -31.91 29.84
CA TYR A 561 -18.47 -31.34 28.70
C TYR A 561 -17.99 -32.01 27.39
N PRO A 562 -18.87 -32.29 26.40
CA PRO A 562 -18.49 -33.06 25.21
C PRO A 562 -17.66 -32.29 24.19
N ALA A 563 -17.52 -30.97 24.29
CA ALA A 563 -16.67 -30.24 23.35
C ALA A 563 -15.19 -30.46 23.65
N MET A 564 -14.42 -30.83 22.63
CA MET A 564 -12.97 -31.02 22.72
C MET A 564 -12.28 -30.50 21.47
N ASP A 565 -11.29 -29.63 21.66
CA ASP A 565 -10.39 -29.20 20.60
C ASP A 565 -9.30 -30.26 20.36
N ILE A 566 -9.09 -30.63 19.09
CA ILE A 566 -8.04 -31.58 18.69
C ILE A 566 -7.27 -31.08 17.47
N LEU A 567 -6.05 -31.60 17.31
CA LEU A 567 -5.19 -31.35 16.16
C LEU A 567 -4.99 -32.66 15.38
N PRO A 568 -5.92 -33.04 14.49
CA PRO A 568 -5.85 -34.29 13.73
C PRO A 568 -4.65 -34.30 12.77
N ALA A 569 -3.77 -35.29 12.90
CA ALA A 569 -2.60 -35.43 12.02
C ALA A 569 -2.88 -36.21 10.72
N THR A 570 -3.92 -37.05 10.72
CA THR A 570 -4.28 -37.93 9.60
C THR A 570 -5.80 -37.99 9.46
N THR A 571 -6.28 -38.43 8.29
CA THR A 571 -7.70 -38.77 8.11
C THR A 571 -8.07 -39.88 9.10
N THR A 572 -9.06 -39.63 9.98
CA THR A 572 -9.35 -40.46 11.16
C THR A 572 -10.83 -40.36 11.54
N TYR A 573 -11.38 -41.42 12.14
CA TYR A 573 -12.74 -41.43 12.67
C TYR A 573 -12.74 -41.09 14.16
N TYR A 574 -13.68 -40.27 14.61
CA TYR A 574 -13.85 -39.88 16.01
C TYR A 574 -15.25 -40.25 16.51
N ARG A 575 -15.36 -40.69 17.76
CA ARG A 575 -16.64 -40.90 18.47
C ARG A 575 -16.48 -40.57 19.95
N ALA A 576 -17.57 -40.28 20.64
CA ALA A 576 -17.57 -40.07 22.08
C ALA A 576 -18.19 -41.29 22.80
N ALA A 577 -17.53 -41.74 23.86
CA ALA A 577 -18.08 -42.64 24.86
C ALA A 577 -18.75 -41.80 25.95
N VAL A 578 -20.08 -41.85 25.98
CA VAL A 578 -20.93 -41.09 26.90
C VAL A 578 -21.28 -41.97 28.08
N THR A 579 -20.83 -41.62 29.28
CA THR A 579 -20.96 -42.47 30.48
C THR A 579 -21.72 -41.76 31.58
N CYS A 580 -22.74 -42.41 32.16
CA CYS A 580 -23.44 -41.95 33.36
C CYS A 580 -23.56 -43.13 34.34
N LEU A 581 -23.21 -42.93 35.61
CA LEU A 581 -23.31 -43.96 36.67
C LEU A 581 -22.68 -45.31 36.27
N GLY A 582 -21.57 -45.27 35.53
CA GLY A 582 -20.87 -46.47 35.03
C GLY A 582 -21.49 -47.14 33.78
N HIS A 583 -22.59 -46.62 33.25
CA HIS A 583 -23.20 -47.08 31.99
C HIS A 583 -22.72 -46.23 30.81
N THR A 584 -22.02 -46.85 29.86
CA THR A 584 -21.43 -46.19 28.69
C THR A 584 -22.18 -46.52 27.40
N MET A 585 -22.52 -45.51 26.61
CA MET A 585 -22.99 -45.64 25.22
C MET A 585 -22.09 -44.83 24.28
N TYR A 586 -21.99 -45.24 23.01
CA TYR A 586 -21.10 -44.59 22.03
C TYR A 586 -21.90 -43.80 21.00
N SER A 587 -21.44 -42.60 20.66
CA SER A 587 -22.02 -41.80 19.59
C SER A 587 -21.72 -42.40 18.21
N ALA A 588 -22.48 -42.00 17.20
CA ALA A 588 -22.15 -42.32 15.82
C ALA A 588 -20.79 -41.68 15.44
N PRO A 589 -19.85 -42.42 14.81
CA PRO A 589 -18.54 -41.89 14.50
C PRO A 589 -18.59 -40.88 13.35
N ILE A 590 -17.74 -39.85 13.41
CA ILE A 590 -17.54 -38.86 12.35
C ILE A 590 -16.17 -39.03 11.71
N ARG A 591 -16.11 -38.94 10.37
CA ARG A 591 -14.84 -39.02 9.62
C ARG A 591 -14.29 -37.62 9.40
N VAL A 592 -13.11 -37.35 9.94
CA VAL A 592 -12.36 -36.11 9.71
C VAL A 592 -11.31 -36.38 8.64
N ILE A 593 -11.30 -35.58 7.57
CA ILE A 593 -10.41 -35.76 6.42
C ILE A 593 -9.29 -34.72 6.46
N ILE A 594 -8.04 -35.18 6.51
CA ILE A 594 -6.84 -34.33 6.52
C ILE A 594 -6.11 -34.44 5.19
N HIS A 595 -5.89 -33.30 4.54
CA HIS A 595 -5.11 -33.13 3.32
C HIS A 595 -3.68 -32.69 3.66
N THR A 596 -2.71 -33.32 3.00
CA THR A 596 -1.29 -32.97 3.12
C THR A 596 -0.90 -31.97 2.05
N LYS A 597 0.17 -31.21 2.29
CA LYS A 597 0.81 -30.37 1.26
C LYS A 597 1.16 -31.19 0.02
N LEU A 598 0.98 -30.63 -1.17
CA LEU A 598 1.39 -31.27 -2.41
C LEU A 598 2.93 -31.36 -2.45
N PRO A 599 3.52 -32.54 -2.68
CA PRO A 599 4.97 -32.66 -2.82
C PRO A 599 5.52 -31.78 -3.94
N GLY A 600 6.71 -31.21 -3.74
CA GLY A 600 7.44 -30.56 -4.84
C GLY A 600 7.71 -31.56 -5.98
N GLY A 601 7.48 -31.16 -7.23
CA GLY A 601 7.60 -32.06 -8.37
C GLY A 601 6.95 -31.54 -9.65
N VAL A 602 7.02 -32.37 -10.69
CA VAL A 602 6.36 -32.12 -11.98
C VAL A 602 5.12 -33.00 -12.08
N TYR A 603 3.99 -32.39 -12.34
CA TYR A 603 2.68 -33.00 -12.52
C TYR A 603 2.15 -32.69 -13.92
N THR A 604 1.17 -33.45 -14.38
CA THR A 604 0.50 -33.23 -15.67
C THR A 604 -0.95 -32.82 -15.41
N ILE A 605 -1.47 -31.88 -16.20
CA ILE A 605 -2.92 -31.67 -16.33
C ILE A 605 -3.32 -32.17 -17.71
N ASN A 606 -4.19 -33.18 -17.77
CA ASN A 606 -4.66 -33.79 -19.01
C ASN A 606 -6.07 -34.35 -18.81
N SER A 607 -7.05 -33.76 -19.49
CA SER A 607 -8.46 -34.16 -19.40
C SER A 607 -8.76 -35.54 -19.98
N THR A 608 -7.87 -36.09 -20.82
CA THR A 608 -8.04 -37.41 -21.45
C THR A 608 -7.53 -38.56 -20.58
N GLN A 609 -6.98 -38.28 -19.41
CA GLN A 609 -6.45 -39.25 -18.46
C GLN A 609 -7.08 -39.02 -17.09
N PRO A 610 -7.44 -40.07 -16.33
CA PRO A 610 -8.05 -39.89 -15.01
C PRO A 610 -7.07 -39.23 -14.02
N THR A 611 -7.62 -38.61 -12.98
CA THR A 611 -6.82 -38.05 -11.87
C THR A 611 -6.21 -39.20 -11.07
N GLY A 612 -4.89 -39.18 -10.91
CA GLY A 612 -4.15 -40.25 -10.22
C GLY A 612 -2.65 -40.23 -10.51
N GLY A 613 -1.85 -40.68 -9.54
CA GLY A 613 -0.38 -40.64 -9.64
C GLY A 613 0.12 -39.19 -9.74
N ILE A 614 0.61 -38.82 -10.92
CA ILE A 614 1.13 -37.46 -11.22
C ILE A 614 0.20 -36.65 -12.15
N ASN A 615 -0.98 -37.16 -12.50
CA ASN A 615 -1.92 -36.52 -13.43
C ASN A 615 -3.17 -35.97 -12.73
N PHE A 616 -3.66 -34.81 -13.19
CA PHE A 616 -4.93 -34.19 -12.84
C PHE A 616 -5.80 -33.99 -14.08
N THR A 617 -7.11 -34.19 -13.98
CA THR A 617 -8.02 -34.04 -15.14
C THR A 617 -8.38 -32.58 -15.46
N SER A 618 -8.23 -31.68 -14.50
CA SER A 618 -8.66 -30.27 -14.57
C SER A 618 -7.74 -29.35 -13.77
N PHE A 619 -7.85 -28.03 -13.99
CA PHE A 619 -7.18 -27.02 -13.16
C PHE A 619 -7.77 -27.00 -11.74
N SER A 620 -9.07 -27.25 -11.59
CA SER A 620 -9.74 -27.34 -10.28
C SER A 620 -9.21 -28.51 -9.46
N ASP A 621 -8.95 -29.67 -10.07
CA ASP A 621 -8.36 -30.83 -9.40
C ASP A 621 -6.94 -30.51 -8.89
N ALA A 622 -6.14 -29.83 -9.72
CA ALA A 622 -4.81 -29.37 -9.36
C ALA A 622 -4.86 -28.35 -8.21
N ALA A 623 -5.79 -27.39 -8.25
CA ALA A 623 -6.01 -26.41 -7.18
C ALA A 623 -6.40 -27.07 -5.86
N LEU A 624 -7.32 -28.04 -5.90
CA LEU A 624 -7.73 -28.81 -4.73
C LEU A 624 -6.55 -29.58 -4.11
N ALA A 625 -5.71 -30.19 -4.96
CA ALA A 625 -4.56 -30.97 -4.50
C ALA A 625 -3.48 -30.12 -3.80
N MET A 626 -3.37 -28.84 -4.14
CA MET A 626 -2.42 -27.91 -3.53
C MET A 626 -3.06 -26.94 -2.51
N GLN A 627 -4.34 -27.11 -2.17
CA GLN A 627 -5.06 -26.18 -1.27
C GLN A 627 -4.37 -25.98 0.10
N CYS A 628 -3.57 -26.96 0.52
CA CYS A 628 -2.83 -26.92 1.78
C CYS A 628 -1.41 -26.34 1.66
N GLY A 629 -1.07 -25.83 0.48
CA GLY A 629 0.26 -25.41 0.10
C GLY A 629 1.10 -26.55 -0.48
N VAL A 630 2.34 -26.23 -0.81
CA VAL A 630 3.30 -27.13 -1.46
C VAL A 630 4.54 -27.31 -0.58
N THR A 631 5.22 -28.45 -0.69
CA THR A 631 6.46 -28.70 0.12
C THR A 631 7.72 -28.21 -0.57
N GLY A 632 7.69 -28.01 -1.88
CA GLY A 632 8.77 -27.48 -2.73
C GLY A 632 8.20 -26.93 -4.04
N PRO A 633 9.04 -26.58 -5.02
CA PRO A 633 8.57 -26.08 -6.30
C PRO A 633 7.67 -27.10 -7.02
N VAL A 634 6.51 -26.66 -7.48
CA VAL A 634 5.54 -27.48 -8.22
C VAL A 634 5.41 -26.95 -9.65
N VAL A 635 5.46 -27.84 -10.63
CA VAL A 635 5.19 -27.53 -12.03
C VAL A 635 4.05 -28.39 -12.54
N PHE A 636 2.94 -27.79 -12.92
CA PHE A 636 1.88 -28.42 -13.70
C PHE A 636 2.17 -28.22 -15.18
N ASN A 637 2.58 -29.29 -15.87
CA ASN A 637 2.76 -29.31 -17.31
C ASN A 637 1.44 -29.73 -17.97
N VAL A 638 0.69 -28.77 -18.51
CA VAL A 638 -0.60 -29.04 -19.16
C VAL A 638 -0.34 -29.71 -20.50
N ALA A 639 -0.98 -30.85 -20.75
CA ALA A 639 -0.84 -31.55 -22.01
C ALA A 639 -1.47 -30.72 -23.15
N PRO A 640 -0.76 -30.45 -24.25
CA PRO A 640 -1.29 -29.58 -25.31
C PRO A 640 -2.52 -30.19 -26.00
N ASN A 641 -3.49 -29.35 -26.35
CA ASN A 641 -4.73 -29.72 -27.04
C ASN A 641 -5.64 -30.70 -26.27
N THR A 642 -5.65 -30.61 -24.95
CA THR A 642 -6.55 -31.39 -24.09
C THR A 642 -7.67 -30.55 -23.49
N GLY A 643 -7.66 -29.23 -23.68
CA GLY A 643 -8.82 -28.36 -23.48
C GLY A 643 -9.86 -28.41 -24.63
N PRO A 644 -10.90 -27.55 -24.59
CA PRO A 644 -11.09 -26.48 -23.63
C PRO A 644 -11.48 -26.98 -22.25
N TYR A 645 -10.76 -26.50 -21.23
CA TYR A 645 -11.11 -26.68 -19.83
C TYR A 645 -12.22 -25.66 -19.48
N ASN A 646 -13.46 -26.14 -19.34
CA ASN A 646 -14.63 -25.28 -19.09
C ASN A 646 -14.85 -25.10 -17.58
N GLU A 647 -14.00 -24.31 -16.95
CA GLU A 647 -13.93 -24.17 -15.50
C GLU A 647 -13.38 -22.80 -15.08
N GLN A 648 -13.38 -22.57 -13.77
CA GLN A 648 -12.70 -21.44 -13.14
C GLN A 648 -11.48 -21.97 -12.38
N LEU A 649 -10.33 -21.32 -12.52
CA LEU A 649 -9.20 -21.54 -11.63
C LEU A 649 -9.24 -20.49 -10.52
N SER A 650 -9.65 -20.89 -9.32
CA SER A 650 -9.64 -20.01 -8.14
C SER A 650 -8.67 -20.54 -7.10
N LEU A 651 -7.66 -19.74 -6.77
CA LEU A 651 -6.66 -20.07 -5.76
C LEU A 651 -6.86 -19.15 -4.54
N PRO A 652 -7.02 -19.72 -3.32
CA PRO A 652 -7.02 -18.95 -2.09
C PRO A 652 -5.59 -18.62 -1.66
N ALA A 653 -5.43 -17.98 -0.50
CA ALA A 653 -4.13 -17.81 0.11
C ALA A 653 -3.50 -19.18 0.40
N MET A 654 -2.28 -19.38 -0.07
CA MET A 654 -1.55 -20.63 0.06
C MET A 654 -0.17 -20.34 0.65
N ASN A 655 0.40 -21.31 1.36
CA ASN A 655 1.75 -21.20 1.92
C ASN A 655 2.81 -21.47 0.83
N THR A 656 2.93 -20.54 -0.12
CA THR A 656 3.95 -20.49 -1.18
C THR A 656 5.04 -19.48 -0.80
N SER A 657 6.21 -19.55 -1.45
CA SER A 657 7.35 -18.67 -1.17
C SER A 657 8.28 -18.59 -2.39
N PRO A 658 9.34 -17.76 -2.38
CA PRO A 658 10.34 -17.75 -3.46
C PRO A 658 11.01 -19.11 -3.71
N THR A 659 10.92 -20.04 -2.76
CA THR A 659 11.47 -21.41 -2.86
C THR A 659 10.39 -22.49 -3.01
N GLN A 660 9.11 -22.11 -2.87
CA GLN A 660 7.93 -22.98 -2.93
C GLN A 660 6.93 -22.39 -3.92
N THR A 661 7.38 -22.26 -5.17
CA THR A 661 6.61 -21.65 -6.26
C THR A 661 5.68 -22.66 -6.93
N VAL A 662 4.58 -22.20 -7.51
CA VAL A 662 3.72 -23.02 -8.38
C VAL A 662 3.75 -22.47 -9.80
N THR A 663 4.04 -23.32 -10.78
CA THR A 663 4.05 -22.95 -12.20
C THR A 663 3.07 -23.80 -13.00
N PHE A 664 2.13 -23.15 -13.69
CA PHE A 664 1.32 -23.76 -14.74
C PHE A 664 1.97 -23.48 -16.10
N LYS A 665 2.55 -24.52 -16.71
CA LYS A 665 3.06 -24.50 -18.09
C LYS A 665 1.96 -24.98 -19.01
N CYS A 666 1.21 -24.06 -19.60
CA CYS A 666 -0.05 -24.38 -20.26
C CYS A 666 0.10 -24.79 -21.73
N ASN A 667 1.28 -24.62 -22.35
CA ASN A 667 1.61 -25.10 -23.70
C ASN A 667 0.61 -24.70 -24.80
N GLY A 668 -0.02 -23.53 -24.67
CA GLY A 668 -1.01 -23.02 -25.62
C GLY A 668 -2.39 -23.66 -25.51
N ASP A 669 -2.66 -24.45 -24.46
CA ASP A 669 -4.00 -25.01 -24.26
C ASP A 669 -5.03 -23.93 -23.89
N THR A 670 -6.32 -24.28 -23.96
CA THR A 670 -7.44 -23.37 -23.78
C THR A 670 -8.19 -23.65 -22.49
N MET A 671 -8.44 -22.61 -21.70
CA MET A 671 -9.43 -22.59 -20.63
C MET A 671 -10.54 -21.61 -21.01
N ALA A 672 -11.80 -22.00 -20.81
CA ALA A 672 -12.96 -21.18 -21.08
C ALA A 672 -13.83 -21.05 -19.83
N TYR A 673 -14.28 -19.82 -19.53
CA TYR A 673 -15.13 -19.56 -18.38
C TYR A 673 -16.30 -18.64 -18.74
N ALA A 674 -17.51 -19.15 -18.54
CA ALA A 674 -18.75 -18.39 -18.64
C ALA A 674 -19.23 -18.01 -17.24
N ALA A 675 -18.85 -16.81 -16.78
CA ALA A 675 -19.29 -16.32 -15.48
C ALA A 675 -20.82 -16.18 -15.41
N THR A 676 -21.41 -16.74 -14.34
CA THR A 676 -22.85 -16.66 -14.01
C THR A 676 -23.12 -15.98 -12.68
N SER A 677 -22.06 -15.61 -11.94
CA SER A 677 -22.13 -14.84 -10.70
C SER A 677 -21.32 -13.56 -10.82
N ASN A 678 -21.92 -12.47 -10.35
CA ASN A 678 -21.32 -11.15 -10.34
C ASN A 678 -20.05 -11.11 -9.45
N ASP A 679 -19.95 -11.96 -8.43
CA ASP A 679 -18.83 -11.98 -7.47
C ASP A 679 -17.70 -12.95 -7.89
N ASN A 680 -18.01 -13.87 -8.80
CA ASN A 680 -17.08 -14.86 -9.35
C ASN A 680 -17.00 -14.71 -10.87
N ARG A 681 -16.54 -13.55 -11.33
CA ARG A 681 -16.48 -13.25 -12.77
C ARG A 681 -15.14 -13.52 -13.44
N ALA A 682 -14.08 -13.78 -12.68
CA ALA A 682 -12.75 -14.02 -13.25
C ALA A 682 -12.54 -15.48 -13.64
N ALA A 683 -12.03 -15.75 -14.84
CA ALA A 683 -11.65 -17.10 -15.24
C ALA A 683 -10.50 -17.64 -14.37
N ILE A 684 -9.54 -16.77 -14.05
CA ILE A 684 -8.47 -17.04 -13.08
C ILE A 684 -8.57 -16.03 -11.94
N LYS A 685 -8.73 -16.51 -10.72
CA LYS A 685 -8.84 -15.69 -9.50
C LYS A 685 -7.72 -16.08 -8.54
N LEU A 686 -6.84 -15.14 -8.23
CA LEU A 686 -5.78 -15.27 -7.23
C LEU A 686 -6.16 -14.39 -6.04
N ASN A 687 -6.50 -14.99 -4.91
CA ASN A 687 -7.01 -14.27 -3.73
C ASN A 687 -6.06 -14.50 -2.54
N GLY A 688 -5.15 -13.55 -2.31
CA GLY A 688 -4.04 -13.67 -1.36
C GLY A 688 -3.02 -14.74 -1.71
N THR A 689 -3.00 -15.15 -2.98
CA THR A 689 -2.09 -16.18 -3.49
C THR A 689 -0.83 -15.55 -4.04
N ASP A 690 0.33 -16.03 -3.60
CA ASP A 690 1.62 -15.49 -4.00
C ASP A 690 2.45 -16.51 -4.80
N TYR A 691 3.45 -16.02 -5.54
CA TYR A 691 4.46 -16.85 -6.23
C TYR A 691 3.88 -17.87 -7.22
N ILE A 692 2.77 -17.51 -7.88
CA ILE A 692 2.17 -18.30 -8.95
C ILE A 692 2.67 -17.81 -10.31
N THR A 693 3.10 -18.74 -11.16
CA THR A 693 3.39 -18.46 -12.58
C THR A 693 2.38 -19.16 -13.47
N ILE A 694 1.73 -18.42 -14.37
CA ILE A 694 0.89 -18.97 -15.44
C ILE A 694 1.52 -18.57 -16.77
N ASP A 695 1.90 -19.58 -17.55
CA ASP A 695 2.64 -19.39 -18.80
C ASP A 695 1.89 -20.02 -19.99
N SER A 696 1.68 -19.24 -21.04
CA SER A 696 1.19 -19.71 -22.34
C SER A 696 -0.21 -20.33 -22.30
N LEU A 697 -1.16 -19.75 -21.57
CA LEU A 697 -2.55 -20.19 -21.51
C LEU A 697 -3.47 -19.33 -22.41
N ASN A 698 -4.36 -19.97 -23.17
CA ASN A 698 -5.44 -19.28 -23.87
C ASN A 698 -6.69 -19.22 -22.98
N ILE A 699 -7.04 -18.03 -22.49
CA ILE A 699 -8.15 -17.77 -21.58
C ILE A 699 -9.31 -17.15 -22.37
N LYS A 700 -10.42 -17.89 -22.49
CA LYS A 700 -11.65 -17.43 -23.15
C LYS A 700 -12.69 -17.02 -22.11
N VAL A 701 -13.04 -15.74 -22.09
CA VAL A 701 -14.06 -15.18 -21.21
C VAL A 701 -15.38 -15.11 -21.98
N THR A 702 -16.34 -15.96 -21.62
CA THR A 702 -17.59 -16.17 -22.39
C THR A 702 -18.85 -15.81 -21.59
N GLY A 703 -18.72 -15.11 -20.46
CA GLY A 703 -19.86 -14.63 -19.68
C GLY A 703 -20.72 -13.63 -20.46
N ALA A 704 -22.04 -13.64 -20.24
CA ALA A 704 -22.98 -12.80 -20.99
C ALA A 704 -23.03 -11.35 -20.49
N SER A 705 -22.91 -11.14 -19.18
CA SER A 705 -23.09 -9.81 -18.55
C SER A 705 -21.83 -9.26 -17.88
N TYR A 706 -20.92 -10.14 -17.47
CA TYR A 706 -19.66 -9.80 -16.82
C TYR A 706 -18.64 -10.91 -17.07
N GLY A 707 -17.36 -10.58 -16.96
CA GLY A 707 -16.28 -11.55 -17.11
C GLY A 707 -14.90 -10.92 -17.08
N TYR A 708 -14.03 -11.40 -16.19
CA TYR A 708 -12.62 -11.05 -16.16
C TYR A 708 -11.76 -12.21 -16.66
N GLY A 709 -10.63 -11.90 -17.31
CA GLY A 709 -9.65 -12.93 -17.64
C GLY A 709 -8.90 -13.40 -16.40
N VAL A 710 -8.18 -12.47 -15.77
CA VAL A 710 -7.40 -12.72 -14.54
C VAL A 710 -7.74 -11.66 -13.51
N HIS A 711 -7.91 -12.05 -12.24
CA HIS A 711 -8.15 -11.14 -11.13
C HIS A 711 -7.24 -11.46 -9.95
N LEU A 712 -6.42 -10.49 -9.55
CA LEU A 712 -5.63 -10.51 -8.33
C LEU A 712 -6.32 -9.67 -7.26
N MET A 713 -6.56 -10.27 -6.10
CA MET A 713 -7.20 -9.65 -4.94
C MET A 713 -6.62 -10.18 -3.63
N GLY A 714 -6.99 -9.59 -2.50
CA GLY A 714 -6.57 -10.05 -1.17
C GLY A 714 -5.06 -10.03 -0.93
N ASP A 715 -4.35 -9.04 -1.49
CA ASP A 715 -2.89 -8.88 -1.37
C ASP A 715 -2.10 -10.03 -2.04
N ALA A 716 -2.56 -10.46 -3.22
CA ALA A 716 -1.83 -11.41 -4.06
C ALA A 716 -0.58 -10.75 -4.67
N ASP A 717 0.60 -11.21 -4.26
CA ASP A 717 1.92 -10.61 -4.56
C ASP A 717 2.84 -11.56 -5.32
N HIS A 718 3.84 -11.01 -6.00
CA HIS A 718 4.90 -11.80 -6.66
C HIS A 718 4.41 -12.84 -7.69
N ASN A 719 3.21 -12.65 -8.26
CA ASN A 719 2.68 -13.53 -9.28
C ASN A 719 3.18 -13.12 -10.68
N THR A 720 3.25 -14.09 -11.59
CA THR A 720 3.66 -13.86 -12.98
C THR A 720 2.65 -14.46 -13.96
N ILE A 721 2.05 -13.63 -14.80
CA ILE A 721 1.23 -14.07 -15.94
C ILE A 721 1.99 -13.71 -17.22
N LYS A 722 2.36 -14.70 -18.03
CA LYS A 722 3.16 -14.45 -19.23
C LYS A 722 2.77 -15.29 -20.43
N HIS A 723 2.94 -14.72 -21.63
CA HIS A 723 2.62 -15.35 -22.91
C HIS A 723 1.17 -15.85 -23.03
N CYS A 724 0.26 -15.41 -22.16
CA CYS A 724 -1.14 -15.82 -22.18
C CYS A 724 -1.94 -14.99 -23.19
N SER A 725 -3.00 -15.58 -23.74
CA SER A 725 -3.96 -14.88 -24.60
C SER A 725 -5.33 -14.82 -23.92
N ILE A 726 -5.82 -13.63 -23.60
CA ILE A 726 -7.12 -13.37 -22.98
C ILE A 726 -8.06 -12.81 -24.05
N THR A 727 -9.15 -13.53 -24.33
CA THR A 727 -10.13 -13.11 -25.35
C THR A 727 -11.51 -12.89 -24.73
N MET A 728 -12.08 -11.73 -25.03
CA MET A 728 -13.42 -11.27 -24.67
C MET A 728 -14.14 -10.73 -25.93
N GLY A 729 -15.43 -10.41 -25.82
CA GLY A 729 -16.15 -9.78 -26.92
C GLY A 729 -15.61 -8.39 -27.30
N THR A 730 -15.37 -8.15 -28.59
CA THR A 730 -14.84 -6.86 -29.10
C THR A 730 -15.88 -5.75 -29.21
N ASN A 731 -17.17 -6.08 -29.04
CA ASN A 731 -18.28 -5.12 -29.02
C ASN A 731 -18.78 -4.81 -27.59
N VAL A 732 -18.07 -5.28 -26.57
CA VAL A 732 -18.44 -5.04 -25.17
C VAL A 732 -18.28 -3.56 -24.83
N THR A 733 -19.32 -2.97 -24.24
CA THR A 733 -19.39 -1.56 -23.81
C THR A 733 -19.69 -1.40 -22.32
N THR A 734 -19.79 -2.50 -21.57
CA THR A 734 -20.09 -2.50 -20.14
C THR A 734 -18.82 -2.66 -19.31
N SER A 735 -18.70 -1.91 -18.20
CA SER A 735 -17.53 -1.98 -17.30
C SER A 735 -17.37 -3.32 -16.56
N GLY A 736 -18.30 -4.26 -16.74
CA GLY A 736 -18.26 -5.60 -16.16
C GLY A 736 -17.23 -6.55 -16.79
N PHE A 737 -16.52 -6.13 -17.84
CA PHE A 737 -15.51 -6.94 -18.52
C PHE A 737 -14.14 -6.28 -18.56
N ALA A 738 -13.11 -7.05 -18.19
CA ALA A 738 -11.72 -6.61 -18.18
C ALA A 738 -10.78 -7.80 -18.44
N GLY A 739 -9.65 -7.56 -19.09
CA GLY A 739 -8.65 -8.61 -19.31
C GLY A 739 -7.99 -9.03 -18.02
N ILE A 740 -7.31 -8.09 -17.36
CA ILE A 740 -6.60 -8.29 -16.10
C ILE A 740 -7.05 -7.24 -15.11
N VAL A 741 -7.40 -7.66 -13.89
CA VAL A 741 -7.86 -6.79 -12.80
C VAL A 741 -6.99 -7.01 -11.58
N ILE A 742 -6.52 -5.92 -10.98
CA ILE A 742 -5.76 -5.92 -9.73
C ILE A 742 -6.44 -4.93 -8.79
N ASN A 743 -7.30 -5.45 -7.91
CA ASN A 743 -7.99 -4.70 -6.86
C ASN A 743 -8.69 -5.68 -5.91
N ASN A 744 -9.30 -5.17 -4.84
CA ASN A 744 -9.98 -6.02 -3.86
C ASN A 744 -11.51 -6.00 -3.99
N SER A 745 -12.03 -5.68 -5.19
CA SER A 745 -13.45 -5.70 -5.48
C SER A 745 -13.80 -6.85 -6.40
N ALA A 746 -14.66 -7.75 -5.91
CA ALA A 746 -15.21 -8.83 -6.71
C ALA A 746 -16.06 -8.31 -7.90
N THR A 747 -16.53 -7.06 -7.85
CA THR A 747 -17.60 -6.58 -8.72
C THR A 747 -17.28 -5.38 -9.62
N ASN A 748 -16.21 -4.64 -9.35
CA ASN A 748 -15.88 -3.43 -10.09
C ASN A 748 -14.38 -3.38 -10.41
N ALA A 749 -14.04 -3.39 -11.71
CA ALA A 749 -12.65 -3.46 -12.20
C ALA A 749 -11.80 -2.23 -11.87
N ILE A 750 -12.43 -1.10 -11.53
CA ILE A 750 -11.74 0.15 -11.16
C ILE A 750 -12.09 0.58 -9.73
N ASP A 751 -12.52 -0.36 -8.89
CA ASP A 751 -12.84 -0.04 -7.50
C ASP A 751 -11.60 0.38 -6.73
N ILE A 752 -11.81 1.41 -5.92
CA ILE A 752 -10.83 2.02 -5.03
C ILE A 752 -11.40 2.12 -3.61
N ALA A 753 -12.62 1.61 -3.37
CA ALA A 753 -13.21 1.58 -2.04
C ALA A 753 -12.72 0.37 -1.24
N ASN A 754 -12.28 -0.71 -1.88
CA ASN A 754 -11.70 -1.87 -1.24
C ASN A 754 -10.18 -1.92 -1.52
N ALA A 755 -9.36 -1.76 -0.48
CA ALA A 755 -7.90 -1.71 -0.61
C ALA A 755 -7.36 -3.05 -1.13
N SER A 756 -6.53 -3.01 -2.16
CA SER A 756 -5.63 -4.10 -2.55
C SER A 756 -4.21 -3.61 -2.44
N LEU A 757 -3.39 -4.31 -1.66
CA LEU A 757 -1.94 -4.07 -1.59
C LEU A 757 -1.17 -4.97 -2.54
N SER A 758 -1.85 -5.67 -3.45
CA SER A 758 -1.23 -6.50 -4.49
C SER A 758 -0.11 -5.77 -5.23
N ASP A 759 1.12 -6.23 -5.01
CA ASP A 759 2.35 -5.61 -5.47
C ASP A 759 3.33 -6.62 -6.08
N SER A 760 4.41 -6.12 -6.69
CA SER A 760 5.48 -6.95 -7.25
C SER A 760 5.01 -8.03 -8.27
N ASN A 761 3.85 -7.85 -8.90
CA ASN A 761 3.29 -8.78 -9.88
C ASN A 761 3.78 -8.45 -11.29
N CYS A 762 3.97 -9.47 -12.13
CA CYS A 762 4.51 -9.36 -13.47
C CYS A 762 3.54 -9.85 -14.54
N PHE A 763 3.23 -8.99 -15.52
CA PHE A 763 2.38 -9.28 -16.68
C PHE A 763 3.20 -9.06 -17.95
N ILE A 764 3.68 -10.15 -18.55
CA ILE A 764 4.73 -10.10 -19.58
C ILE A 764 4.26 -10.76 -20.89
N ASN A 765 4.34 -10.04 -22.01
CA ASN A 765 4.06 -10.58 -23.34
C ASN A 765 2.68 -11.26 -23.47
N ASN A 766 1.67 -10.77 -22.75
CA ASN A 766 0.31 -11.28 -22.87
C ASN A 766 -0.44 -10.58 -24.01
N ARG A 767 -1.38 -11.28 -24.62
CA ARG A 767 -2.31 -10.73 -25.62
C ARG A 767 -3.70 -10.61 -25.01
N ILE A 768 -4.29 -9.41 -25.02
CA ILE A 768 -5.64 -9.14 -24.52
C ILE A 768 -6.47 -8.61 -25.70
N THR A 769 -7.62 -9.20 -25.97
CA THR A 769 -8.49 -8.79 -27.09
C THR A 769 -9.94 -8.65 -26.63
N GLY A 770 -10.55 -7.49 -26.89
CA GLY A 770 -11.92 -7.17 -26.53
C GLY A 770 -12.13 -6.79 -25.06
N GLY A 771 -13.38 -6.63 -24.63
CA GLY A 771 -13.74 -6.17 -23.29
C GLY A 771 -13.82 -4.64 -23.16
N TYR A 772 -14.05 -4.16 -21.94
CA TYR A 772 -14.15 -2.73 -21.65
C TYR A 772 -12.82 -2.13 -21.22
N TYR A 773 -12.10 -2.83 -20.35
CA TYR A 773 -10.73 -2.51 -19.94
C TYR A 773 -9.75 -3.61 -20.38
N GLY A 774 -8.53 -3.24 -20.76
CA GLY A 774 -7.45 -4.21 -20.97
C GLY A 774 -6.88 -4.69 -19.65
N ILE A 775 -6.17 -3.81 -18.96
CA ILE A 775 -5.55 -4.05 -17.65
C ILE A 775 -5.99 -2.94 -16.69
N THR A 776 -6.45 -3.29 -15.49
CA THR A 776 -6.71 -2.34 -14.41
C THR A 776 -5.87 -2.68 -13.18
N ASN A 777 -5.29 -1.66 -12.56
CA ASN A 777 -4.59 -1.75 -11.28
C ASN A 777 -5.01 -0.58 -10.40
N THR A 778 -5.82 -0.87 -9.38
CA THR A 778 -6.43 0.13 -8.51
C THR A 778 -6.29 -0.21 -7.03
N SER A 779 -6.04 0.80 -6.20
CA SER A 779 -5.88 0.63 -4.76
C SER A 779 -6.47 1.79 -3.93
N ARG A 780 -6.80 1.50 -2.65
CA ARG A 780 -7.34 2.43 -1.63
C ARG A 780 -6.29 2.65 -0.55
N THR A 781 -6.15 3.85 -0.01
CA THR A 781 -5.40 4.01 1.25
C THR A 781 -5.84 5.22 2.07
N TYR A 782 -6.52 4.98 3.21
CA TYR A 782 -6.45 5.86 4.39
C TYR A 782 -5.14 5.65 5.18
N LEU A 783 -4.22 4.84 4.63
CA LEU A 783 -2.94 4.49 5.22
C LEU A 783 -1.86 5.50 4.80
N PRO A 784 -0.79 5.65 5.59
CA PRO A 784 0.35 6.51 5.25
C PRO A 784 0.95 6.13 3.87
N PRO A 785 1.68 7.05 3.19
CA PRO A 785 2.30 6.81 1.88
C PRO A 785 3.21 5.57 1.76
N SER A 786 3.60 4.94 2.89
CA SER A 786 4.36 3.69 2.95
C SER A 786 3.55 2.43 2.60
N TYR A 787 2.23 2.54 2.36
CA TYR A 787 1.32 1.41 2.11
C TYR A 787 0.66 1.46 0.71
N ILE A 788 1.30 2.10 -0.27
CA ILE A 788 0.82 2.11 -1.66
C ILE A 788 1.42 0.90 -2.39
N PRO A 789 0.63 0.07 -3.09
CA PRO A 789 1.18 -1.04 -3.85
C PRO A 789 2.23 -0.54 -4.83
N ALA A 790 3.40 -1.19 -4.80
CA ALA A 790 4.58 -0.76 -5.51
C ALA A 790 5.10 -1.85 -6.45
N GLY A 791 5.55 -1.46 -7.65
CA GLY A 791 6.36 -2.36 -8.46
C GLY A 791 5.59 -3.45 -9.23
N ASN A 792 4.30 -3.28 -9.49
CA ASN A 792 3.63 -4.08 -10.53
C ASN A 792 4.20 -3.72 -11.92
N VAL A 793 4.43 -4.73 -12.75
CA VAL A 793 5.15 -4.65 -14.02
C VAL A 793 4.26 -5.13 -15.17
N PHE A 794 4.04 -4.28 -16.15
CA PHE A 794 3.28 -4.55 -17.39
C PHE A 794 4.21 -4.34 -18.58
N VAL A 795 4.77 -5.44 -19.12
CA VAL A 795 5.82 -5.38 -20.15
C VAL A 795 5.45 -6.17 -21.40
N GLY A 796 5.59 -5.56 -22.57
CA GLY A 796 5.47 -6.28 -23.85
C GLY A 796 4.06 -6.81 -24.17
N ASN A 797 3.02 -6.37 -23.45
CA ASN A 797 1.67 -6.86 -23.68
C ASN A 797 1.05 -6.23 -24.94
N THR A 798 0.25 -7.00 -25.68
CA THR A 798 -0.55 -6.52 -26.81
C THR A 798 -2.02 -6.43 -26.38
N ILE A 799 -2.59 -5.23 -26.36
CA ILE A 799 -3.95 -4.94 -25.89
C ILE A 799 -4.75 -4.37 -27.06
N GLN A 800 -5.75 -5.12 -27.54
CA GLN A 800 -6.48 -4.79 -28.75
C GLN A 800 -7.99 -4.72 -28.53
N ASP A 801 -8.62 -3.75 -29.19
CA ASP A 801 -10.08 -3.62 -29.32
C ASP A 801 -10.84 -3.53 -27.98
N VAL A 802 -10.19 -3.03 -26.93
CA VAL A 802 -10.82 -2.66 -25.65
C VAL A 802 -11.61 -1.35 -25.77
N CYS A 803 -12.67 -1.17 -24.97
CA CYS A 803 -13.62 -0.05 -25.15
C CYS A 803 -13.14 1.29 -24.60
N ALA A 804 -12.62 1.32 -23.37
CA ALA A 804 -12.47 2.54 -22.59
C ALA A 804 -11.01 2.85 -22.20
N ALA A 805 -10.25 1.84 -21.76
CA ALA A 805 -8.83 2.01 -21.50
C ALA A 805 -8.01 0.75 -21.80
N GLY A 806 -6.83 0.95 -22.38
CA GLY A 806 -5.84 -0.13 -22.54
C GLY A 806 -5.28 -0.55 -21.18
N ILE A 807 -4.62 0.40 -20.51
CA ILE A 807 -4.10 0.23 -19.14
C ILE A 807 -4.65 1.35 -18.26
N TYR A 808 -5.28 0.99 -17.14
CA TYR A 808 -5.87 1.91 -16.17
C TYR A 808 -5.19 1.77 -14.81
N LEU A 809 -4.67 2.87 -14.27
CA LEU A 809 -3.91 2.93 -13.03
C LEU A 809 -4.49 4.00 -12.09
N ASP A 810 -4.83 3.63 -10.86
CA ASP A 810 -5.34 4.55 -9.83
C ASP A 810 -4.82 4.19 -8.44
N GLY A 811 -4.22 5.16 -7.74
CA GLY A 811 -3.69 4.95 -6.39
C GLY A 811 -2.51 3.97 -6.34
N VAL A 812 -1.63 3.98 -7.35
CA VAL A 812 -0.49 3.05 -7.45
C VAL A 812 0.85 3.78 -7.47
N SER A 813 1.93 3.13 -7.01
CA SER A 813 3.27 3.71 -7.04
C SER A 813 4.26 2.83 -7.81
N LYS A 814 5.28 3.46 -8.40
CA LYS A 814 6.45 2.76 -9.00
C LYS A 814 6.10 1.64 -9.99
N CYS A 815 4.92 1.68 -10.61
CA CYS A 815 4.56 0.66 -11.59
C CYS A 815 5.35 0.91 -12.88
N VAL A 816 5.70 -0.18 -13.56
CA VAL A 816 6.43 -0.18 -14.83
C VAL A 816 5.46 -0.55 -15.94
N VAL A 817 5.23 0.35 -16.87
CA VAL A 817 4.43 0.15 -18.08
C VAL A 817 5.37 0.32 -19.26
N ASP A 818 5.93 -0.78 -19.74
CA ASP A 818 6.99 -0.72 -20.75
C ASP A 818 6.74 -1.58 -21.99
N SER A 819 7.03 -1.05 -23.18
CA SER A 819 6.99 -1.81 -24.43
C SER A 819 5.63 -2.45 -24.77
N ASN A 820 4.51 -1.93 -24.25
CA ASN A 820 3.17 -2.45 -24.56
C ASN A 820 2.66 -1.88 -25.88
N ASP A 821 1.85 -2.66 -26.61
CA ASP A 821 1.18 -2.31 -27.86
C ASP A 821 -0.33 -2.21 -27.62
N ILE A 822 -0.92 -1.03 -27.82
CA ILE A 822 -2.32 -0.74 -27.51
C ILE A 822 -3.02 -0.17 -28.75
N SER A 823 -4.06 -0.86 -29.24
CA SER A 823 -4.74 -0.46 -30.48
C SER A 823 -6.22 -0.85 -30.57
N GLN A 824 -6.97 -0.24 -31.51
CA GLN A 824 -8.37 -0.56 -31.80
C GLN A 824 -8.61 -0.87 -33.30
N PRO A 825 -7.89 -1.84 -33.89
CA PRO A 825 -7.89 -2.06 -35.34
C PRO A 825 -9.21 -2.63 -35.90
N THR A 826 -9.97 -3.41 -35.11
CA THR A 826 -11.18 -4.10 -35.61
C THR A 826 -12.48 -3.63 -34.97
N ARG A 827 -12.40 -2.90 -33.86
CA ARG A 827 -13.56 -2.40 -33.11
C ARG A 827 -14.47 -1.52 -33.98
N THR A 828 -15.79 -1.59 -33.73
CA THR A 828 -16.82 -0.81 -34.47
C THR A 828 -17.67 0.09 -33.59
N VAL A 829 -17.68 -0.11 -32.26
CA VAL A 829 -18.43 0.69 -31.28
C VAL A 829 -17.46 1.40 -30.35
N PHE A 830 -17.51 2.73 -30.28
CA PHE A 830 -16.49 3.53 -29.59
C PHE A 830 -17.08 4.36 -28.45
N THR A 831 -16.31 4.47 -27.36
CA THR A 831 -16.50 5.44 -26.28
C THR A 831 -15.27 6.36 -26.21
N ASN A 832 -15.25 7.31 -25.27
CA ASN A 832 -13.99 7.98 -24.96
C ASN A 832 -12.94 6.93 -24.59
N PHE A 833 -11.74 7.09 -25.14
CA PHE A 833 -10.68 6.09 -25.04
C PHE A 833 -9.38 6.70 -24.52
N ASN A 834 -8.72 5.97 -23.64
CA ASN A 834 -7.37 6.28 -23.16
C ASN A 834 -6.47 5.07 -23.38
N GLY A 835 -5.35 5.23 -24.10
CA GLY A 835 -4.39 4.14 -24.25
C GLY A 835 -3.84 3.72 -22.89
N ILE A 836 -3.18 4.65 -22.21
CA ILE A 836 -2.72 4.51 -20.83
C ILE A 836 -3.33 5.62 -20.00
N TYR A 837 -4.09 5.26 -18.97
CA TYR A 837 -4.78 6.20 -18.10
C TYR A 837 -4.29 6.08 -16.66
N VAL A 838 -3.73 7.17 -16.13
CA VAL A 838 -3.25 7.27 -14.75
C VAL A 838 -4.01 8.37 -14.05
N ARG A 839 -4.49 8.10 -12.84
CA ARG A 839 -5.26 9.10 -12.09
C ARG A 839 -4.97 9.08 -10.60
N GLN A 840 -5.56 10.07 -9.93
CA GLN A 840 -5.81 10.08 -8.49
C GLN A 840 -7.33 9.96 -8.25
N SER A 841 -7.68 9.35 -7.12
CA SER A 841 -9.01 9.52 -6.53
C SER A 841 -9.07 10.70 -5.57
N TYR A 842 -9.92 11.68 -5.90
CA TYR A 842 -10.17 12.89 -5.11
C TYR A 842 -10.74 12.61 -3.71
N SER A 843 -11.46 11.51 -3.54
CA SER A 843 -12.20 11.24 -2.32
C SER A 843 -11.31 10.91 -1.11
N PHE A 844 -10.02 10.57 -1.33
CA PHE A 844 -9.18 9.95 -0.30
C PHE A 844 -7.71 10.45 -0.21
N GLY A 845 -7.30 11.44 -1.01
CA GLY A 845 -6.08 12.22 -0.75
C GLY A 845 -4.70 11.61 -1.05
N VAL A 846 -4.61 10.46 -1.74
CA VAL A 846 -3.33 9.82 -2.13
C VAL A 846 -3.16 9.79 -3.65
N THR A 847 -1.95 10.01 -4.14
CA THR A 847 -1.64 10.27 -5.56
C THR A 847 -0.79 9.16 -6.16
N SER A 848 -1.14 8.73 -7.38
CA SER A 848 -0.24 7.87 -8.15
C SER A 848 1.11 8.58 -8.36
N HIS A 849 2.24 7.90 -8.17
CA HIS A 849 3.57 8.54 -8.28
C HIS A 849 4.69 7.57 -8.65
N GLY A 850 5.83 8.10 -9.12
CA GLY A 850 7.02 7.30 -9.46
C GLY A 850 6.86 6.33 -10.63
N MET A 851 5.81 6.51 -11.44
CA MET A 851 5.49 5.66 -12.60
C MET A 851 6.59 5.68 -13.65
N GLN A 852 6.88 4.53 -14.28
CA GLN A 852 7.73 4.44 -15.47
C GLN A 852 6.89 3.98 -16.65
N ILE A 853 6.56 4.90 -17.56
CA ILE A 853 5.77 4.62 -18.76
C ILE A 853 6.67 4.81 -19.98
N SER A 854 7.24 3.72 -20.48
CA SER A 854 8.27 3.78 -21.51
C SER A 854 8.04 2.86 -22.71
N ARG A 855 8.51 3.28 -23.89
CA ARG A 855 8.55 2.44 -25.10
C ARG A 855 7.21 1.86 -25.56
N ASN A 856 6.08 2.36 -25.05
CA ASN A 856 4.76 1.86 -25.43
C ASN A 856 4.35 2.42 -26.79
N LYS A 857 3.61 1.62 -27.56
CA LYS A 857 2.96 2.03 -28.80
C LYS A 857 1.46 2.12 -28.54
N VAL A 858 0.88 3.30 -28.79
CA VAL A 858 -0.57 3.50 -28.78
C VAL A 858 -0.99 3.94 -30.17
N HIS A 859 -1.73 3.11 -30.89
CA HIS A 859 -1.99 3.39 -32.31
C HIS A 859 -3.29 2.82 -32.84
N ASP A 860 -3.64 3.22 -34.07
CA ASP A 860 -4.86 2.78 -34.76
C ASP A 860 -6.11 2.93 -33.87
N LEU A 861 -6.18 4.05 -33.16
CA LEU A 861 -7.30 4.37 -32.28
C LEU A 861 -8.48 4.81 -33.13
N ILE A 862 -9.65 4.23 -32.86
CA ILE A 862 -10.88 4.55 -33.59
C ILE A 862 -10.76 4.26 -35.10
N TYR A 863 -9.96 3.24 -35.48
CA TYR A 863 -9.61 2.95 -36.88
C TYR A 863 -10.82 2.85 -37.83
N ASN A 864 -11.84 2.08 -37.46
CA ASN A 864 -13.08 1.93 -38.23
C ASN A 864 -14.14 3.01 -37.93
N GLY A 865 -13.87 3.94 -37.00
CA GLY A 865 -14.82 4.93 -36.49
C GLY A 865 -14.51 6.37 -36.90
N LYS A 866 -14.10 6.63 -38.15
CA LYS A 866 -13.59 7.95 -38.57
C LYS A 866 -14.54 9.14 -38.35
N VAL A 867 -15.84 8.89 -38.24
CA VAL A 867 -16.88 9.90 -37.94
C VAL A 867 -17.28 9.97 -36.47
N ALA A 868 -16.68 9.15 -35.59
CA ALA A 868 -17.03 9.11 -34.18
C ALA A 868 -16.62 10.42 -33.48
N THR A 869 -17.52 10.92 -32.63
CA THR A 869 -17.37 12.19 -31.90
C THR A 869 -16.67 12.03 -30.54
N VAL A 870 -16.31 10.80 -30.18
CA VAL A 870 -15.64 10.46 -28.91
C VAL A 870 -14.22 11.01 -28.86
N GLU A 871 -13.68 11.14 -27.64
CA GLU A 871 -12.32 11.60 -27.42
C GLU A 871 -11.32 10.44 -27.41
N ALA A 872 -10.10 10.69 -27.89
CA ALA A 872 -8.99 9.74 -27.85
C ALA A 872 -7.74 10.37 -27.24
N HIS A 873 -7.19 9.70 -26.24
CA HIS A 873 -5.94 10.08 -25.57
C HIS A 873 -4.92 8.95 -25.68
N GLY A 874 -3.68 9.26 -26.06
CA GLY A 874 -2.59 8.29 -26.03
C GLY A 874 -2.23 7.93 -24.60
N ILE A 875 -1.75 8.91 -23.85
CA ILE A 875 -1.47 8.82 -22.41
C ILE A 875 -2.20 9.95 -21.68
N HIS A 876 -2.99 9.61 -20.67
CA HIS A 876 -3.79 10.54 -19.87
C HIS A 876 -3.37 10.48 -18.41
N PHE A 877 -3.00 11.63 -17.83
CA PHE A 877 -2.84 11.83 -16.39
C PHE A 877 -3.95 12.71 -15.82
N GLU A 878 -4.75 12.21 -14.88
CA GLU A 878 -5.74 13.00 -14.15
C GLU A 878 -5.40 13.10 -12.67
N THR A 879 -4.87 14.26 -12.27
CA THR A 879 -4.60 14.66 -10.88
C THR A 879 -3.45 13.86 -10.24
N VAL A 880 -2.41 13.56 -11.01
CA VAL A 880 -1.27 12.77 -10.55
C VAL A 880 -0.26 13.68 -9.85
N ALA A 881 -0.15 13.58 -8.53
CA ALA A 881 0.85 14.32 -7.77
C ALA A 881 2.11 13.45 -7.57
N GLY A 882 3.05 13.55 -8.51
CA GLY A 882 4.40 13.04 -8.30
C GLY A 882 5.11 13.79 -7.17
N MET A 883 6.25 13.28 -6.71
CA MET A 883 7.11 13.97 -5.76
C MET A 883 8.47 14.25 -6.40
N ALA A 884 9.17 15.30 -5.97
CA ALA A 884 10.53 15.57 -6.46
C ALA A 884 11.48 14.37 -6.27
N ALA A 885 11.30 13.59 -5.21
CA ALA A 885 12.08 12.39 -4.91
C ALA A 885 11.69 11.16 -5.76
N SER A 886 10.51 11.15 -6.38
CA SER A 886 9.99 10.04 -7.18
C SER A 886 9.09 10.56 -8.30
N PRO A 887 9.68 11.22 -9.32
CA PRO A 887 8.92 11.78 -10.42
C PRO A 887 8.35 10.68 -11.32
N GLY A 888 7.23 10.95 -11.98
CA GLY A 888 6.74 10.08 -13.05
C GLY A 888 7.58 10.27 -14.31
N ILE A 889 8.05 9.19 -14.93
CA ILE A 889 8.85 9.20 -16.16
C ILE A 889 7.99 8.67 -17.30
N VAL A 890 7.83 9.47 -18.35
CA VAL A 890 7.13 9.10 -19.58
C VAL A 890 8.10 9.26 -20.74
N SER A 891 8.58 8.16 -21.31
CA SER A 891 9.65 8.25 -22.31
C SER A 891 9.60 7.27 -23.45
N ASN A 892 10.13 7.65 -24.61
CA ASN A 892 10.23 6.77 -25.78
C ASN A 892 8.88 6.17 -26.24
N ASN A 893 7.75 6.74 -25.87
CA ASN A 893 6.45 6.22 -26.32
C ASN A 893 6.15 6.73 -27.74
N ALA A 894 5.52 5.89 -28.56
CA ALA A 894 5.07 6.24 -29.90
C ALA A 894 3.54 6.24 -29.97
N MET A 895 2.95 7.35 -30.41
CA MET A 895 1.50 7.52 -30.52
C MET A 895 1.14 7.97 -31.94
N TYR A 896 0.40 7.16 -32.70
CA TYR A 896 0.15 7.43 -34.12
C TYR A 896 -1.15 6.84 -34.65
N ASN A 897 -1.59 7.24 -35.84
CA ASN A 897 -2.82 6.76 -36.49
C ASN A 897 -4.08 6.92 -35.60
N PHE A 898 -4.35 8.14 -35.12
CA PHE A 898 -5.57 8.44 -34.38
C PHE A 898 -6.66 8.95 -35.32
N TYR A 899 -7.85 8.38 -35.25
CA TYR A 899 -8.99 8.73 -36.11
C TYR A 899 -10.19 9.28 -35.32
N GLY A 900 -11.28 9.61 -36.01
CA GLY A 900 -12.49 10.22 -35.45
C GLY A 900 -12.56 11.73 -35.68
N VAL A 901 -13.69 12.36 -35.31
CA VAL A 901 -13.90 13.82 -35.39
C VAL A 901 -13.86 14.51 -34.02
N GLY A 902 -13.83 13.75 -32.92
CA GLY A 902 -13.72 14.26 -31.55
C GLY A 902 -12.33 14.80 -31.20
N ARG A 903 -12.13 15.15 -29.91
CA ARG A 903 -10.83 15.64 -29.42
C ARG A 903 -9.79 14.53 -29.47
N GLN A 904 -8.57 14.90 -29.83
CA GLN A 904 -7.43 13.99 -29.84
C GLN A 904 -6.25 14.61 -29.11
N TYR A 905 -5.67 13.86 -28.19
CA TYR A 905 -4.43 14.24 -27.50
C TYR A 905 -3.42 13.10 -27.53
N GLY A 906 -2.16 13.40 -27.84
CA GLY A 906 -1.08 12.44 -27.63
C GLY A 906 -0.88 12.20 -26.13
N ILE A 907 -0.40 13.24 -25.44
CA ILE A 907 -0.26 13.24 -23.99
C ILE A 907 -1.16 14.32 -23.39
N TYR A 908 -2.07 13.91 -22.52
CA TYR A 908 -2.97 14.79 -21.81
C TYR A 908 -2.66 14.73 -20.32
N THR A 909 -2.58 15.89 -19.67
CA THR A 909 -2.45 15.99 -18.22
C THR A 909 -3.49 16.97 -17.70
N ARG A 910 -4.06 16.66 -16.54
CA ARG A 910 -4.92 17.54 -15.76
C ARG A 910 -4.45 17.53 -14.32
N ASN A 911 -4.27 18.69 -13.69
CA ASN A 911 -3.94 18.81 -12.27
C ASN A 911 -2.75 17.92 -11.82
N SER A 912 -1.80 17.61 -12.72
CA SER A 912 -0.68 16.67 -12.47
C SER A 912 0.68 17.36 -12.43
N ASN A 913 1.57 16.94 -11.53
CA ASN A 913 2.87 17.58 -11.26
C ASN A 913 4.03 16.57 -11.28
N HIS A 914 5.27 17.07 -11.27
CA HIS A 914 6.50 16.26 -11.25
C HIS A 914 6.59 15.16 -12.33
N LEU A 915 6.07 15.43 -13.53
CA LEU A 915 6.17 14.54 -14.69
C LEU A 915 7.41 14.87 -15.54
N LYS A 916 8.18 13.86 -15.93
CA LYS A 916 9.34 13.96 -16.82
C LYS A 916 9.00 13.29 -18.15
N ILE A 917 8.67 14.10 -19.14
CA ILE A 917 8.16 13.66 -20.45
C ILE A 917 9.29 13.85 -21.47
N TYR A 918 9.96 12.75 -21.81
CA TYR A 918 11.19 12.78 -22.61
C TYR A 918 11.12 11.89 -23.85
N HIS A 919 11.63 12.36 -24.99
CA HIS A 919 11.83 11.48 -26.14
C HIS A 919 10.55 10.75 -26.60
N ASN A 920 9.36 11.32 -26.43
CA ASN A 920 8.14 10.69 -26.97
C ASN A 920 7.92 11.16 -28.41
N THR A 921 7.37 10.31 -29.27
CA THR A 921 6.92 10.68 -30.62
C THR A 921 5.41 10.62 -30.69
N VAL A 922 4.77 11.74 -30.97
CA VAL A 922 3.32 11.88 -31.15
C VAL A 922 3.06 12.32 -32.59
N SER A 923 2.33 11.51 -33.36
CA SER A 923 1.96 11.75 -34.75
C SER A 923 0.44 11.72 -34.93
N LEU A 924 -0.17 12.90 -35.02
CA LEU A 924 -1.62 13.07 -35.23
C LEU A 924 -1.86 13.52 -36.68
N ASP A 925 -1.58 12.62 -37.61
CA ASP A 925 -1.38 12.92 -39.03
C ASP A 925 -2.53 12.48 -39.98
N ASP A 926 -3.74 12.23 -39.46
CA ASP A 926 -4.91 11.94 -40.31
C ASP A 926 -5.33 13.16 -41.14
N SER A 927 -4.61 13.40 -42.23
CA SER A 927 -4.82 14.53 -43.15
C SER A 927 -6.19 14.49 -43.84
N THR A 928 -6.87 13.34 -43.80
CA THR A 928 -8.22 13.15 -44.32
C THR A 928 -9.33 13.39 -43.29
N GLY A 929 -8.96 13.67 -42.03
CA GLY A 929 -9.90 13.91 -40.95
C GLY A 929 -10.79 15.15 -41.19
N THR A 930 -12.00 15.13 -40.62
CA THR A 930 -13.05 16.14 -40.85
C THR A 930 -13.51 16.83 -39.57
N THR A 931 -12.56 17.14 -38.66
CA THR A 931 -12.85 17.79 -37.38
C THR A 931 -13.69 19.07 -37.51
N ASN A 932 -14.64 19.26 -36.60
CA ASN A 932 -15.47 20.48 -36.54
C ASN A 932 -14.72 21.67 -35.91
N ALA A 933 -15.17 22.89 -36.21
CA ALA A 933 -14.70 24.09 -35.53
C ALA A 933 -14.93 24.00 -34.01
N GLY A 934 -13.97 24.49 -33.21
CA GLY A 934 -14.03 24.43 -31.74
C GLY A 934 -13.55 23.11 -31.11
N ILE A 935 -13.26 22.07 -31.92
CA ILE A 935 -12.62 20.83 -31.46
C ILE A 935 -11.10 20.97 -31.55
N MET A 936 -10.40 20.49 -30.52
CA MET A 936 -8.94 20.59 -30.42
C MET A 936 -8.25 19.26 -30.74
N THR A 937 -7.12 19.37 -31.44
CA THR A 937 -6.10 18.32 -31.60
C THR A 937 -4.82 18.84 -30.97
N GLY A 938 -4.35 18.18 -29.91
CA GLY A 938 -3.16 18.60 -29.16
C GLY A 938 -2.09 17.52 -29.15
N GLY A 939 -0.83 17.86 -29.41
CA GLY A 939 0.25 16.92 -29.16
C GLY A 939 0.41 16.63 -27.67
N ILE A 940 0.65 17.70 -26.90
CA ILE A 940 0.71 17.69 -25.44
C ILE A 940 -0.28 18.74 -24.91
N ALA A 941 -1.16 18.34 -23.98
CA ALA A 941 -2.11 19.24 -23.33
C ALA A 941 -1.95 19.22 -21.81
N LEU A 942 -1.75 20.40 -21.23
CA LEU A 942 -1.57 20.64 -19.80
C LEU A 942 -2.76 21.44 -19.26
N MET A 943 -3.65 20.76 -18.55
CA MET A 943 -4.88 21.35 -18.00
C MET A 943 -4.76 21.57 -16.49
N GLY A 944 -5.27 22.71 -16.01
CA GLY A 944 -5.26 23.07 -14.58
C GLY A 944 -4.02 23.89 -14.18
N ASN A 945 -3.64 23.83 -12.90
CA ASN A 945 -2.60 24.68 -12.28
C ASN A 945 -1.30 23.98 -11.79
N PRO A 946 -0.75 22.90 -12.41
CA PRO A 946 -0.01 21.90 -11.63
C PRO A 946 1.43 21.64 -12.11
N THR A 947 2.06 22.48 -12.92
CA THR A 947 3.32 22.10 -13.62
C THR A 947 4.59 22.12 -12.78
N VAL A 948 4.48 22.31 -11.46
CA VAL A 948 5.62 22.30 -10.53
C VAL A 948 6.45 21.03 -10.74
N GLY A 949 7.74 21.24 -11.00
CA GLY A 949 8.73 20.17 -11.18
C GLY A 949 8.59 19.33 -12.45
N SER A 950 7.71 19.69 -13.39
CA SER A 950 7.51 18.95 -14.64
C SER A 950 8.48 19.41 -15.74
N GLU A 951 8.95 18.46 -16.54
CA GLU A 951 9.94 18.69 -17.61
C GLU A 951 9.52 18.02 -18.91
N PHE A 952 9.70 18.72 -20.02
CA PHE A 952 9.28 18.29 -21.34
C PHE A 952 10.44 18.53 -22.31
N ARG A 953 11.16 17.47 -22.67
CA ARG A 953 12.33 17.61 -23.53
C ARG A 953 12.41 16.54 -24.59
N ASN A 954 13.00 16.89 -25.73
CA ASN A 954 13.27 15.96 -26.81
C ASN A 954 12.01 15.25 -27.33
N ASN A 955 10.81 15.81 -27.16
CA ASN A 955 9.61 15.18 -27.71
C ASN A 955 9.42 15.60 -29.18
N CYS A 956 9.02 14.67 -30.03
CA CYS A 956 8.67 14.94 -31.43
C CYS A 956 7.15 14.95 -31.60
N ILE A 957 6.58 16.09 -31.99
CA ILE A 957 5.15 16.24 -32.22
C ILE A 957 4.92 16.64 -33.68
N THR A 958 4.17 15.80 -34.40
CA THR A 958 3.69 16.09 -35.75
C THR A 958 2.16 16.08 -35.78
N ILE A 959 1.58 17.12 -36.40
CA ILE A 959 0.12 17.22 -36.56
C ILE A 959 -0.20 17.67 -37.99
N ARG A 960 -0.81 16.77 -38.76
CA ARG A 960 -1.37 17.04 -40.10
C ARG A 960 -2.88 16.82 -40.17
N ARG A 961 -3.53 16.53 -39.05
CA ARG A 961 -4.96 16.22 -38.99
C ARG A 961 -5.84 17.26 -39.69
N GLY A 962 -6.68 16.82 -40.62
CA GLY A 962 -7.61 17.67 -41.36
C GLY A 962 -8.80 18.21 -40.55
N GLY A 963 -9.60 19.07 -41.19
CA GLY A 963 -10.83 19.65 -40.65
C GLY A 963 -10.67 21.03 -40.01
N ALA A 964 -11.78 21.68 -39.67
CA ALA A 964 -11.84 23.06 -39.20
C ALA A 964 -11.39 23.27 -37.74
N GLY A 965 -11.11 22.21 -36.98
CA GLY A 965 -10.67 22.30 -35.58
C GLY A 965 -9.32 22.99 -35.38
N THR A 966 -8.98 23.30 -34.12
CA THR A 966 -7.70 23.91 -33.71
C THR A 966 -6.65 22.84 -33.46
N LYS A 967 -5.44 23.05 -33.98
CA LYS A 967 -4.30 22.11 -33.92
C LYS A 967 -3.18 22.82 -33.18
N THR A 968 -2.63 22.17 -32.15
CA THR A 968 -1.56 22.78 -31.34
C THR A 968 -0.53 21.74 -30.90
N GLY A 969 0.75 22.08 -31.01
CA GLY A 969 1.83 21.22 -30.52
C GLY A 969 1.75 21.06 -29.01
N ILE A 970 1.67 22.19 -28.30
CA ILE A 970 1.52 22.27 -26.85
C ILE A 970 0.32 23.15 -26.45
N PHE A 971 -0.48 22.72 -25.49
CA PHE A 971 -1.60 23.47 -24.93
C PHE A 971 -1.44 23.61 -23.42
N ILE A 972 -1.63 24.81 -22.88
CA ILE A 972 -1.53 25.12 -21.44
C ILE A 972 -2.72 25.98 -21.03
N ASN A 973 -3.59 25.45 -20.16
CA ASN A 973 -4.85 26.12 -19.79
C ASN A 973 -4.65 27.34 -18.85
N GLY A 974 -3.53 27.42 -18.13
CA GLY A 974 -3.20 28.49 -17.18
C GLY A 974 -2.00 29.36 -17.60
N THR A 975 -1.59 30.27 -16.70
CA THR A 975 -0.26 30.92 -16.76
C THR A 975 0.71 30.05 -15.98
N ASP A 976 1.86 29.76 -16.57
CA ASP A 976 2.79 28.78 -16.03
C ASP A 976 4.16 29.41 -15.87
N ASN A 977 4.67 29.50 -14.64
CA ASN A 977 5.99 30.06 -14.35
C ASN A 977 7.08 28.99 -14.18
N ASP A 978 6.73 27.71 -13.98
CA ASP A 978 7.67 26.67 -13.50
C ASP A 978 7.91 25.51 -14.50
N LEU A 979 7.12 25.40 -15.57
CA LEU A 979 7.31 24.42 -16.64
C LEU A 979 8.67 24.60 -17.33
N LYS A 980 9.46 23.52 -17.37
CA LYS A 980 10.72 23.42 -18.11
C LYS A 980 10.51 22.63 -19.41
N ALA A 981 10.18 23.34 -20.48
CA ALA A 981 10.20 22.80 -21.83
C ALA A 981 11.49 23.24 -22.53
N ASP A 982 12.20 22.32 -23.19
CA ASP A 982 13.29 22.64 -24.13
C ASP A 982 13.58 21.50 -25.13
N TYR A 983 14.19 21.79 -26.28
CA TYR A 983 14.60 20.79 -27.29
C TYR A 983 13.47 19.90 -27.83
N ASN A 984 12.25 20.41 -27.93
CA ASN A 984 11.12 19.70 -28.54
C ASN A 984 11.02 20.02 -30.04
N ASN A 985 10.35 19.14 -30.81
CA ASN A 985 9.91 19.45 -32.17
C ASN A 985 8.39 19.64 -32.22
N TYR A 986 7.96 20.79 -32.73
CA TYR A 986 6.55 21.09 -32.99
C TYR A 986 6.32 21.35 -34.47
N PHE A 987 5.95 20.31 -35.21
CA PHE A 987 5.64 20.43 -36.63
C PHE A 987 4.12 20.31 -36.86
N ILE A 988 3.45 21.44 -37.11
CA ILE A 988 2.02 21.50 -37.36
C ILE A 988 1.78 21.99 -38.79
N ALA A 989 1.29 21.12 -39.65
CA ALA A 989 1.13 21.37 -41.08
C ALA A 989 -0.22 20.85 -41.60
N ALA A 990 -1.29 21.00 -40.80
CA ALA A 990 -2.64 20.70 -41.27
C ALA A 990 -3.05 21.69 -42.37
N SER A 991 -3.70 21.19 -43.42
CA SER A 991 -4.14 21.97 -44.58
C SER A 991 -5.37 22.84 -44.31
N THR A 992 -6.09 22.59 -43.23
CA THR A 992 -7.35 23.25 -42.85
C THR A 992 -7.44 23.44 -41.33
N GLY A 993 -8.24 24.44 -40.90
CA GLY A 993 -8.40 24.81 -39.49
C GLY A 993 -7.35 25.82 -39.02
N ILE A 994 -7.10 25.87 -37.71
CA ILE A 994 -6.18 26.83 -37.09
C ILE A 994 -4.96 26.08 -36.57
N ASN A 995 -3.78 26.39 -37.11
CA ASN A 995 -2.51 25.80 -36.68
C ASN A 995 -1.81 26.72 -35.68
N ASN A 996 -1.39 26.16 -34.55
CA ASN A 996 -0.58 26.83 -33.55
C ASN A 996 0.59 25.95 -33.15
N THR A 997 1.73 26.57 -32.86
CA THR A 997 2.82 25.88 -32.15
C THR A 997 2.41 25.65 -30.70
N GLY A 998 1.90 26.70 -30.06
CA GLY A 998 1.49 26.66 -28.66
C GLY A 998 0.25 27.50 -28.37
N ILE A 999 -0.47 27.15 -27.30
CA ILE A 999 -1.54 27.96 -26.73
C ILE A 999 -1.32 28.00 -25.22
N MET A 1000 -1.34 29.19 -24.61
CA MET A 1000 -1.13 29.37 -23.17
C MET A 1000 -2.07 30.45 -22.62
N ALA A 1001 -2.79 30.14 -21.54
CA ALA A 1001 -3.72 31.07 -20.88
C ALA A 1001 -4.71 31.75 -21.85
N GLY A 1002 -5.22 30.99 -22.82
CA GLY A 1002 -6.13 31.50 -23.86
C GLY A 1002 -5.48 32.29 -24.99
N LYS A 1003 -4.16 32.53 -24.96
CA LYS A 1003 -3.40 33.18 -26.03
C LYS A 1003 -2.79 32.14 -26.98
N SER A 1004 -2.98 32.34 -28.27
CA SER A 1004 -2.44 31.48 -29.33
C SER A 1004 -1.12 32.00 -29.89
N TYR A 1005 -0.19 31.08 -30.15
CA TYR A 1005 1.12 31.32 -30.76
C TYR A 1005 1.19 30.51 -32.04
N ALA A 1006 0.94 31.16 -33.18
CA ALA A 1006 0.78 30.50 -34.46
C ALA A 1006 2.10 29.85 -34.92
N GLN A 1007 3.20 30.59 -34.85
CA GLN A 1007 4.52 30.16 -35.27
C GLN A 1007 5.44 29.84 -34.09
N LEU A 1008 6.48 29.04 -34.34
CA LEU A 1008 7.48 28.73 -33.32
C LEU A 1008 8.18 30.00 -32.81
N SER A 1009 8.46 30.97 -33.68
CA SER A 1009 9.03 32.26 -33.28
C SER A 1009 8.19 32.97 -32.20
N ASP A 1010 6.86 32.88 -32.30
CA ASP A 1010 5.95 33.51 -31.34
C ASP A 1010 5.99 32.78 -30.00
N TRP A 1011 6.13 31.45 -30.03
CA TRP A 1011 6.27 30.61 -28.84
C TRP A 1011 7.60 30.85 -28.12
N LEU A 1012 8.71 30.92 -28.86
CA LEU A 1012 10.05 31.19 -28.32
C LEU A 1012 10.13 32.57 -27.66
N ALA A 1013 9.36 33.56 -28.15
CA ALA A 1013 9.29 34.89 -27.56
C ALA A 1013 8.72 34.90 -26.12
N VAL A 1014 8.02 33.83 -25.71
CA VAL A 1014 7.54 33.61 -24.33
C VAL A 1014 8.69 33.20 -23.39
N LYS A 1015 9.92 33.07 -23.90
CA LYS A 1015 11.15 32.66 -23.17
C LYS A 1015 11.05 31.27 -22.53
N LYS A 1016 10.22 30.41 -23.09
CA LYS A 1016 10.18 28.97 -22.80
C LYS A 1016 10.63 28.22 -24.05
N ASP A 1017 11.27 27.07 -23.89
CA ASP A 1017 11.51 26.13 -25.00
C ASP A 1017 12.53 26.60 -26.06
N THR A 1018 13.58 27.32 -25.62
CA THR A 1018 14.51 28.11 -26.45
C THR A 1018 15.20 27.34 -27.59
N ASN A 1019 15.51 26.06 -27.41
CA ASN A 1019 16.22 25.23 -28.38
C ASN A 1019 15.28 24.32 -29.19
N SER A 1020 13.97 24.49 -29.05
CA SER A 1020 12.99 23.74 -29.83
C SER A 1020 13.01 24.12 -31.30
N VAL A 1021 12.55 23.18 -32.12
CA VAL A 1021 12.54 23.28 -33.57
C VAL A 1021 11.13 23.02 -34.13
N SER A 1022 10.90 23.43 -35.37
CA SER A 1022 9.71 23.10 -36.14
C SER A 1022 10.19 22.58 -37.48
N ILE A 1023 10.50 21.29 -37.52
CA ILE A 1023 11.07 20.59 -38.67
C ILE A 1023 10.19 19.37 -38.95
N ASP A 1024 9.84 19.18 -40.21
CA ASP A 1024 9.21 17.95 -40.66
C ASP A 1024 10.20 16.80 -40.47
N PRO A 1025 9.91 15.77 -39.64
CA PRO A 1025 10.83 14.64 -39.48
C PRO A 1025 10.95 13.77 -40.73
N GLY A 1026 9.99 13.84 -41.67
CA GLY A 1026 9.99 13.01 -42.87
C GLY A 1026 10.12 11.52 -42.53
N TYR A 1027 9.20 11.03 -41.69
CA TYR A 1027 9.21 9.64 -41.20
C TYR A 1027 9.32 8.63 -42.35
N ILE A 1028 10.10 7.55 -42.14
CA ILE A 1028 10.32 6.50 -43.15
C ILE A 1028 8.99 5.87 -43.61
N ASN A 1029 8.10 5.50 -42.68
CA ASN A 1029 6.77 4.98 -43.00
C ASN A 1029 5.78 5.18 -41.84
N ALA A 1030 5.26 6.41 -41.71
CA ALA A 1030 4.32 6.75 -40.64
C ALA A 1030 3.03 5.90 -40.61
N PRO A 1031 2.33 5.63 -41.75
CA PRO A 1031 1.14 4.78 -41.73
C PRO A 1031 1.40 3.36 -41.25
N GLY A 1032 2.59 2.81 -41.55
CA GLY A 1032 3.03 1.50 -41.09
C GLY A 1032 3.64 1.48 -39.68
N GLY A 1033 3.67 2.61 -38.97
CA GLY A 1033 4.20 2.73 -37.61
C GLY A 1033 5.72 2.89 -37.49
N ASP A 1034 6.44 3.02 -38.60
CA ASP A 1034 7.86 3.39 -38.58
C ASP A 1034 7.99 4.93 -38.58
N LEU A 1035 8.09 5.46 -37.36
CA LEU A 1035 8.23 6.89 -37.09
C LEU A 1035 9.69 7.31 -36.94
N THR A 1036 10.64 6.53 -37.48
CA THR A 1036 12.05 6.94 -37.55
C THR A 1036 12.17 8.15 -38.50
N PRO A 1037 12.71 9.30 -38.06
CA PRO A 1037 12.94 10.44 -38.94
C PRO A 1037 13.95 10.11 -40.06
N GLY A 1038 13.70 10.63 -41.26
CA GLY A 1038 14.51 10.36 -42.45
C GLY A 1038 15.33 11.55 -42.96
N LEU A 1039 15.18 12.74 -42.36
CA LEU A 1039 15.74 13.99 -42.89
C LEU A 1039 16.91 14.53 -42.07
N VAL A 1040 18.01 14.87 -42.75
CA VAL A 1040 19.28 15.38 -42.18
C VAL A 1040 19.09 16.49 -41.15
N PRO A 1041 18.21 17.50 -41.35
CA PRO A 1041 18.04 18.58 -40.38
C PRO A 1041 17.59 18.11 -38.98
N PHE A 1042 17.04 16.90 -38.86
CA PHE A 1042 16.48 16.35 -37.64
C PHE A 1042 17.47 15.54 -36.78
N GLU A 1043 18.55 15.04 -37.37
CA GLU A 1043 19.54 14.18 -36.70
C GLU A 1043 20.34 14.95 -35.62
N ASN A 1044 20.60 14.31 -34.47
CA ASN A 1044 21.43 14.79 -33.37
C ASN A 1044 20.97 16.14 -32.78
N ARG A 1045 19.66 16.38 -32.75
CA ARG A 1045 19.05 17.67 -32.33
C ARG A 1045 18.60 17.74 -30.87
N GLY A 1046 18.59 16.63 -30.14
CA GLY A 1046 18.14 16.57 -28.76
C GLY A 1046 19.21 16.90 -27.74
N MET A 1047 18.79 17.02 -26.49
CA MET A 1047 19.63 17.22 -25.31
C MET A 1047 19.85 15.89 -24.56
N PRO A 1048 21.07 15.53 -24.14
CA PRO A 1048 21.30 14.33 -23.32
C PRO A 1048 20.45 14.27 -22.04
N VAL A 1049 19.73 13.16 -21.86
CA VAL A 1049 19.01 12.84 -20.62
C VAL A 1049 19.57 11.51 -20.08
N THR A 1050 20.46 11.59 -19.09
CA THR A 1050 21.24 10.42 -18.61
C THR A 1050 20.38 9.29 -18.04
N THR A 1051 19.17 9.58 -17.57
CA THR A 1051 18.23 8.58 -17.06
C THR A 1051 17.54 7.78 -18.16
N ILE A 1052 17.61 8.20 -19.43
CA ILE A 1052 17.00 7.54 -20.59
C ILE A 1052 18.10 7.19 -21.62
N PRO A 1053 18.90 6.13 -21.38
CA PRO A 1053 20.05 5.82 -22.23
C PRO A 1053 19.70 5.07 -23.52
N ARG A 1054 18.46 4.58 -23.65
CA ARG A 1054 18.00 3.77 -24.79
C ARG A 1054 16.72 4.33 -25.38
N ASP A 1055 16.48 4.01 -26.65
CA ASP A 1055 15.30 4.41 -27.41
C ASP A 1055 14.18 3.33 -27.38
N ILE A 1056 13.13 3.51 -28.18
CA ILE A 1056 12.01 2.55 -28.27
C ILE A 1056 12.40 1.17 -28.80
N ASN A 1057 13.45 1.09 -29.62
CA ASN A 1057 13.97 -0.16 -30.17
C ASN A 1057 15.09 -0.75 -29.30
N ASP A 1058 15.27 -0.24 -28.07
CA ASP A 1058 16.36 -0.58 -27.16
C ASP A 1058 17.77 -0.23 -27.70
N SER A 1059 17.86 0.63 -28.72
CA SER A 1059 19.11 1.15 -29.26
C SER A 1059 19.71 2.20 -28.33
N THR A 1060 21.04 2.23 -28.23
CA THR A 1060 21.74 3.16 -27.33
C THR A 1060 21.71 4.57 -27.90
N ARG A 1061 21.33 5.55 -27.06
CA ARG A 1061 21.32 6.97 -27.43
C ARG A 1061 22.71 7.59 -27.34
N SER A 1062 22.97 8.57 -28.18
CA SER A 1062 24.15 9.43 -28.12
C SER A 1062 24.20 10.17 -26.78
N VAL A 1063 25.29 9.99 -26.04
CA VAL A 1063 25.50 10.63 -24.72
C VAL A 1063 25.81 12.12 -24.81
N ILE A 1064 26.02 12.65 -26.02
CA ILE A 1064 26.38 14.05 -26.28
C ILE A 1064 25.30 14.77 -27.09
N ARG A 1065 24.68 14.07 -28.06
CA ARG A 1065 23.67 14.63 -28.96
C ARG A 1065 22.62 13.57 -29.34
N PRO A 1066 21.69 13.21 -28.44
CA PRO A 1066 20.64 12.26 -28.78
C PRO A 1066 19.66 12.85 -29.80
N ASP A 1067 18.81 12.00 -30.39
CA ASP A 1067 17.75 12.45 -31.29
C ASP A 1067 16.48 12.90 -30.53
N ILE A 1068 15.75 13.84 -31.14
CA ILE A 1068 14.41 14.23 -30.70
C ILE A 1068 13.43 13.11 -31.08
N GLY A 1069 12.56 12.70 -30.15
CA GLY A 1069 11.57 11.66 -30.33
C GLY A 1069 12.01 10.29 -29.82
N ALA A 1070 11.15 9.30 -30.04
CA ALA A 1070 11.25 7.94 -29.48
C ALA A 1070 12.33 7.07 -30.12
N TYR A 1071 12.89 7.48 -31.25
CA TYR A 1071 13.84 6.71 -32.04
C TYR A 1071 15.19 7.43 -32.04
N GLU A 1072 16.26 6.67 -31.80
CA GLU A 1072 17.62 7.10 -32.10
C GLU A 1072 17.98 6.61 -33.50
N PHE A 1073 18.56 7.47 -34.32
CA PHE A 1073 18.85 7.15 -35.71
C PHE A 1073 20.13 7.81 -36.20
N THR A 1074 20.63 7.32 -37.33
CA THR A 1074 21.75 7.94 -38.03
C THR A 1074 21.44 7.90 -39.51
N ILE A 1075 21.56 9.05 -40.16
CA ILE A 1075 21.25 9.22 -41.57
C ILE A 1075 22.49 8.90 -42.39
N CYS A 1076 22.27 8.20 -43.50
CA CYS A 1076 23.30 7.98 -44.51
C CYS A 1076 23.49 9.25 -45.34
N TYR A 1077 24.57 9.97 -45.07
CA TYR A 1077 24.94 11.12 -45.88
C TYR A 1077 25.45 10.65 -47.25
N PRO A 1078 25.03 11.31 -48.35
CA PRO A 1078 25.59 11.02 -49.67
C PRO A 1078 27.11 11.23 -49.64
N LEU A 1079 27.86 10.22 -50.08
CA LEU A 1079 29.30 10.30 -50.22
C LEU A 1079 29.66 11.09 -51.48
N GLY A 1080 30.69 11.94 -51.37
CA GLY A 1080 31.24 12.67 -52.52
C GLY A 1080 31.92 11.76 -53.56
N ALA A 1081 32.33 12.33 -54.69
CA ALA A 1081 33.08 11.61 -55.71
C ALA A 1081 34.46 11.16 -55.18
N LEU A 1082 34.87 9.94 -55.52
CA LEU A 1082 36.16 9.36 -55.15
C LEU A 1082 37.05 9.20 -56.38
N GLU A 1083 38.09 10.01 -56.46
CA GLU A 1083 39.08 9.97 -57.54
C GLU A 1083 40.41 9.42 -57.04
N LEU A 1084 40.84 8.32 -57.64
CA LEU A 1084 42.10 7.65 -57.35
C LEU A 1084 43.15 8.03 -58.40
N THR A 1085 44.36 8.36 -57.96
CA THR A 1085 45.52 8.68 -58.80
C THR A 1085 46.78 7.94 -58.34
N VAL A 1086 47.78 7.86 -59.22
CA VAL A 1086 49.13 7.42 -58.85
C VAL A 1086 49.90 8.64 -58.35
N ASP A 1087 50.40 8.56 -57.13
CA ASP A 1087 51.14 9.65 -56.46
C ASP A 1087 52.63 9.58 -56.81
N SER A 1088 53.24 8.38 -56.68
CA SER A 1088 54.63 8.16 -57.05
C SER A 1088 54.93 6.71 -57.39
N VAL A 1089 55.95 6.53 -58.24
CA VAL A 1089 56.42 5.24 -58.75
C VAL A 1089 57.92 5.12 -58.49
N SER A 1090 58.37 3.98 -57.98
CA SER A 1090 59.80 3.64 -57.86
C SER A 1090 60.10 2.29 -58.51
N GLY A 1091 61.34 1.80 -58.41
CA GLY A 1091 61.71 0.47 -58.92
C GLY A 1091 61.03 -0.70 -58.17
N ASN A 1092 60.50 -0.48 -56.95
CA ASN A 1092 59.95 -1.56 -56.12
C ASN A 1092 58.68 -1.20 -55.30
N THR A 1093 58.14 0.01 -55.46
CA THR A 1093 56.91 0.46 -54.77
C THR A 1093 56.04 1.33 -55.68
N LEU A 1094 54.73 1.29 -55.41
CA LEU A 1094 53.74 2.19 -56.01
C LEU A 1094 52.93 2.87 -54.91
N ARG A 1095 52.87 4.19 -54.92
CA ARG A 1095 52.03 4.96 -54.00
C ARG A 1095 50.83 5.50 -54.75
N PHE A 1096 49.64 5.17 -54.26
CA PHE A 1096 48.37 5.71 -54.75
C PHE A 1096 47.87 6.79 -53.79
N LYS A 1097 47.16 7.77 -54.33
CA LYS A 1097 46.53 8.85 -53.57
C LYS A 1097 45.11 9.10 -54.08
N TRP A 1098 44.24 9.54 -53.20
CA TRP A 1098 42.91 10.05 -53.56
C TRP A 1098 42.61 11.34 -52.81
N ASN A 1099 41.59 12.05 -53.27
CA ASN A 1099 41.06 13.21 -52.55
C ASN A 1099 40.20 12.74 -51.37
N ALA A 1100 40.17 13.51 -50.29
CA ALA A 1100 39.25 13.23 -49.20
C ALA A 1100 37.80 13.35 -49.71
N VAL A 1101 37.04 12.26 -49.59
CA VAL A 1101 35.64 12.17 -49.97
C VAL A 1101 34.78 12.81 -48.90
N THR A 1102 33.97 13.80 -49.29
CA THR A 1102 32.99 14.44 -48.41
C THR A 1102 32.07 13.39 -47.78
N ASN A 1103 31.82 13.51 -46.47
CA ASN A 1103 31.01 12.59 -45.65
C ASN A 1103 31.59 11.17 -45.45
N ALA A 1104 32.79 10.87 -45.96
CA ALA A 1104 33.42 9.59 -45.70
C ALA A 1104 33.99 9.51 -44.27
N THR A 1105 33.70 8.42 -43.56
CA THR A 1105 34.24 8.16 -42.21
C THR A 1105 35.54 7.36 -42.23
N GLY A 1106 35.94 6.88 -43.40
CA GLY A 1106 37.19 6.16 -43.63
C GLY A 1106 37.25 5.54 -45.02
N TYR A 1107 38.34 4.85 -45.30
CA TYR A 1107 38.58 4.17 -46.56
C TYR A 1107 39.04 2.74 -46.35
N LEU A 1108 38.71 1.89 -47.31
CA LEU A 1108 39.33 0.59 -47.52
C LEU A 1108 39.96 0.56 -48.91
N VAL A 1109 41.00 -0.25 -49.08
CA VAL A 1109 41.66 -0.45 -50.37
C VAL A 1109 41.72 -1.91 -50.72
N SER A 1110 41.65 -2.24 -52.00
CA SER A 1110 41.73 -3.60 -52.48
C SER A 1110 42.56 -3.72 -53.75
N ARG A 1111 43.44 -4.72 -53.79
CA ARG A 1111 44.18 -5.08 -55.01
C ARG A 1111 43.41 -6.01 -55.93
N ASN A 1112 42.40 -6.75 -55.44
CA ASN A 1112 41.67 -7.75 -56.24
C ASN A 1112 40.15 -7.48 -56.30
N GLY A 1113 39.64 -6.52 -55.53
CA GLY A 1113 38.22 -6.18 -55.44
C GLY A 1113 37.43 -7.07 -54.48
N THR A 1114 38.07 -8.05 -53.84
CA THR A 1114 37.44 -9.00 -52.92
C THR A 1114 38.01 -8.91 -51.50
N ASN A 1115 39.33 -8.70 -51.37
CA ASN A 1115 40.01 -8.53 -50.08
C ASN A 1115 40.28 -7.06 -49.83
N TRP A 1116 39.76 -6.53 -48.72
CA TRP A 1116 39.80 -5.11 -48.39
C TRP A 1116 40.65 -4.86 -47.16
N ASP A 1117 41.65 -3.99 -47.29
CA ASP A 1117 42.58 -3.61 -46.24
C ASP A 1117 42.45 -2.12 -45.90
N VAL A 1118 42.87 -1.73 -44.70
CA VAL A 1118 42.98 -0.32 -44.32
C VAL A 1118 44.14 0.32 -45.12
N PRO A 1119 44.01 1.55 -45.65
CA PRO A 1119 45.10 2.27 -46.30
C PRO A 1119 46.38 2.29 -45.46
N SER A 1120 47.55 2.29 -46.10
CA SER A 1120 48.81 2.31 -45.36
C SER A 1120 49.03 3.64 -44.62
N SER A 1121 48.28 4.70 -44.96
CA SER A 1121 48.22 5.95 -44.19
C SER A 1121 47.16 5.97 -43.08
N GLY A 1122 46.54 4.84 -42.74
CA GLY A 1122 45.52 4.72 -41.70
C GLY A 1122 44.07 4.86 -42.21
N LYS A 1123 43.11 4.60 -41.32
CA LYS A 1123 41.66 4.48 -41.63
C LYS A 1123 41.05 5.67 -42.37
N THR A 1124 41.48 6.89 -42.06
CA THR A 1124 41.02 8.13 -42.72
C THR A 1124 42.06 8.72 -43.67
N GLY A 1125 43.23 8.08 -43.76
CA GLY A 1125 44.31 8.54 -44.61
C GLY A 1125 44.00 8.30 -46.09
N THR A 1126 44.45 9.22 -46.94
CA THR A 1126 44.07 9.25 -48.36
C THR A 1126 45.15 8.71 -49.30
N THR A 1127 46.06 7.88 -48.77
CA THR A 1127 47.15 7.28 -49.56
C THR A 1127 47.39 5.82 -49.20
N HIS A 1128 47.87 5.03 -50.15
CA HIS A 1128 48.27 3.66 -49.89
C HIS A 1128 49.51 3.30 -50.70
N ILE A 1129 50.51 2.73 -50.04
CA ILE A 1129 51.75 2.26 -50.66
C ILE A 1129 51.67 0.74 -50.83
N VAL A 1130 51.80 0.29 -52.07
CA VAL A 1130 52.02 -1.12 -52.40
C VAL A 1130 53.52 -1.37 -52.44
N THR A 1131 53.99 -2.30 -51.63
CA THR A 1131 55.40 -2.68 -51.48
C THR A 1131 55.64 -4.12 -51.94
N GLY A 1132 56.92 -4.53 -52.04
CA GLY A 1132 57.30 -5.89 -52.43
C GLY A 1132 57.17 -6.16 -53.93
N LEU A 1133 57.26 -5.13 -54.76
CA LEU A 1133 57.24 -5.22 -56.21
C LEU A 1133 58.68 -5.27 -56.76
N SER A 1134 58.86 -5.87 -57.93
CA SER A 1134 60.11 -5.85 -58.71
C SER A 1134 60.04 -4.80 -59.83
N GLY A 1135 61.16 -4.51 -60.51
CA GLY A 1135 61.16 -3.63 -61.67
C GLY A 1135 60.22 -4.13 -62.78
N LEU A 1136 59.47 -3.21 -63.38
CA LEU A 1136 58.43 -3.47 -64.40
C LEU A 1136 57.18 -4.27 -63.93
N ASP A 1137 56.97 -4.50 -62.64
CA ASP A 1137 55.74 -5.11 -62.11
C ASP A 1137 54.53 -4.18 -62.26
N THR A 1138 53.40 -4.72 -62.73
CA THR A 1138 52.12 -4.00 -62.83
C THR A 1138 51.14 -4.46 -61.75
N THR A 1139 50.62 -3.53 -60.96
CA THR A 1139 49.55 -3.80 -59.99
C THR A 1139 48.52 -2.66 -59.99
N GLY A 1140 47.33 -2.90 -59.44
CA GLY A 1140 46.30 -1.88 -59.34
C GLY A 1140 45.55 -1.88 -58.01
N LEU A 1141 44.89 -0.76 -57.75
CA LEU A 1141 44.18 -0.48 -56.52
C LEU A 1141 42.74 -0.04 -56.82
N ILE A 1142 41.81 -0.48 -55.98
CA ILE A 1142 40.46 0.07 -55.85
C ILE A 1142 40.36 0.65 -54.44
N VAL A 1143 39.76 1.83 -54.30
CA VAL A 1143 39.46 2.43 -53.00
C VAL A 1143 37.96 2.43 -52.79
N GLN A 1144 37.52 2.13 -51.58
CA GLN A 1144 36.15 2.23 -51.12
C GLN A 1144 36.08 3.32 -50.05
N ALA A 1145 35.25 4.34 -50.26
CA ALA A 1145 34.87 5.29 -49.23
C ALA A 1145 33.73 4.70 -48.38
N LEU A 1146 33.87 4.78 -47.05
CA LEU A 1146 32.90 4.28 -46.08
C LEU A 1146 31.96 5.40 -45.63
N GLY A 1147 30.66 5.12 -45.60
CA GLY A 1147 29.63 6.07 -45.12
C GLY A 1147 29.59 6.23 -43.60
N THR A 1148 28.64 7.04 -43.12
CA THR A 1148 28.39 7.27 -41.68
C THR A 1148 27.83 6.03 -40.96
N ARG A 1149 27.25 5.09 -41.71
CA ARG A 1149 26.78 3.77 -41.27
C ARG A 1149 27.34 2.70 -42.23
N TYR A 1150 27.47 1.47 -41.77
CA TYR A 1150 28.11 0.38 -42.53
C TYR A 1150 27.33 -0.06 -43.78
N ASP A 1151 26.02 0.17 -43.78
CA ASP A 1151 25.05 -0.11 -44.84
C ASP A 1151 24.74 1.12 -45.71
N CYS A 1152 25.38 2.27 -45.43
CA CYS A 1152 25.32 3.38 -46.36
C CYS A 1152 25.95 2.95 -47.68
N PRO A 1153 25.31 3.21 -48.83
CA PRO A 1153 25.85 2.85 -50.13
C PRO A 1153 27.30 3.35 -50.27
N PRO A 1154 28.29 2.44 -50.40
CA PRO A 1154 29.67 2.86 -50.51
C PRO A 1154 29.95 3.45 -51.90
N VAL A 1155 30.90 4.37 -51.96
CA VAL A 1155 31.44 4.88 -53.23
C VAL A 1155 32.78 4.22 -53.49
N PHE A 1156 32.90 3.58 -54.65
CA PHE A 1156 34.14 2.93 -55.09
C PHE A 1156 34.84 3.78 -56.14
N SER A 1157 36.17 3.81 -56.10
CA SER A 1157 36.97 4.32 -57.21
C SER A 1157 36.90 3.34 -58.38
N GLN A 1158 37.17 3.81 -59.59
CA GLN A 1158 37.61 2.90 -60.64
C GLN A 1158 38.95 2.26 -60.25
N ARG A 1159 39.20 1.06 -60.76
CA ARG A 1159 40.49 0.38 -60.56
C ARG A 1159 41.58 1.12 -61.34
N LEU A 1160 42.58 1.63 -60.63
CA LEU A 1160 43.74 2.25 -61.26
C LEU A 1160 44.94 1.32 -61.22
N ARG A 1161 45.62 1.12 -62.36
CA ARG A 1161 46.84 0.31 -62.47
C ARG A 1161 48.04 1.20 -62.77
N SER A 1162 49.21 0.81 -62.26
CA SER A 1162 50.49 1.43 -62.58
C SER A 1162 51.62 0.38 -62.57
N GLN A 1163 52.77 0.75 -63.11
CA GLN A 1163 53.93 -0.11 -63.29
C GLN A 1163 55.17 0.52 -62.65
N THR A 1164 56.05 -0.28 -62.02
CA THR A 1164 57.32 0.15 -61.44
C THR A 1164 58.39 0.48 -62.51
N LEU A 1165 59.41 1.28 -62.14
CA LEU A 1165 60.51 1.71 -63.04
C LEU A 1165 61.61 0.63 -63.23
N ASP A 1166 62.43 0.78 -64.28
CA ASP A 1166 63.58 -0.09 -64.61
C ASP A 1166 64.91 0.40 -63.97
N ASP A 1167 65.85 -0.51 -63.68
CA ASP A 1167 67.07 -0.29 -62.88
C ASP A 1167 68.20 0.44 -63.65
N GLN A 1168 68.73 1.59 -63.16
CA GLN A 1168 69.66 2.46 -63.93
C GLN A 1168 71.17 2.31 -63.57
N VAL A 1169 72.04 2.16 -64.58
CA VAL A 1169 73.52 2.28 -64.51
C VAL A 1169 73.97 3.45 -65.39
N PHE A 1170 74.64 4.45 -64.81
CA PHE A 1170 75.02 5.69 -65.49
C PHE A 1170 76.53 6.00 -65.38
N PHE A 1171 77.13 6.46 -66.48
CA PHE A 1171 78.47 7.07 -66.51
C PHE A 1171 78.32 8.51 -67.07
N PRO A 1172 78.95 9.52 -66.44
CA PRO A 1172 78.99 10.86 -67.00
C PRO A 1172 79.78 10.86 -68.32
N ASN A 1173 79.68 11.94 -69.10
CA ASN A 1173 80.45 12.12 -70.34
C ASN A 1173 81.46 13.28 -70.25
N MET A 1174 81.58 13.90 -69.07
CA MET A 1174 82.47 15.03 -68.79
C MET A 1174 82.77 15.07 -67.30
N PHE A 1175 83.97 15.54 -66.93
CA PHE A 1175 84.32 15.85 -65.55
C PHE A 1175 85.41 16.94 -65.50
N THR A 1176 85.50 17.68 -64.39
CA THR A 1176 86.36 18.86 -64.25
C THR A 1176 87.25 18.77 -63.00
N PRO A 1177 88.42 18.11 -63.08
CA PRO A 1177 89.32 17.94 -61.92
C PRO A 1177 90.04 19.25 -61.57
N ASN A 1178 89.32 20.16 -60.92
CA ASN A 1178 89.79 21.49 -60.51
C ASN A 1178 89.89 21.66 -58.98
N GLY A 1179 89.49 20.65 -58.21
CA GLY A 1179 89.61 20.59 -56.76
C GLY A 1179 88.51 21.32 -55.99
N ASN A 1180 87.36 21.59 -56.61
CA ASN A 1180 86.23 22.29 -55.97
C ASN A 1180 85.25 21.35 -55.23
N GLY A 1181 85.47 20.04 -55.26
CA GLY A 1181 84.64 19.00 -54.65
C GLY A 1181 83.44 18.55 -55.50
N GLN A 1182 83.26 19.09 -56.72
CA GLN A 1182 82.19 18.74 -57.66
C GLN A 1182 82.77 18.24 -58.98
N ASP A 1183 82.34 17.05 -59.41
CA ASP A 1183 82.77 16.43 -60.68
C ASP A 1183 84.30 16.33 -60.86
N ASP A 1184 85.04 16.25 -59.74
CA ASP A 1184 86.51 16.14 -59.74
C ASP A 1184 87.01 14.76 -60.18
N VAL A 1185 86.15 13.73 -60.15
CA VAL A 1185 86.50 12.37 -60.54
C VAL A 1185 85.46 11.77 -61.47
N PHE A 1186 85.94 11.10 -62.52
CA PHE A 1186 85.11 10.29 -63.41
C PHE A 1186 84.83 8.92 -62.80
N LYS A 1187 83.56 8.60 -62.49
CA LYS A 1187 83.12 7.32 -61.87
C LYS A 1187 81.73 6.87 -62.35
N VAL A 1188 81.35 5.63 -62.01
CA VAL A 1188 80.01 5.08 -62.27
C VAL A 1188 79.00 5.50 -61.18
N TYR A 1189 77.76 5.75 -61.57
CA TYR A 1189 76.62 5.96 -60.66
C TYR A 1189 75.60 4.83 -60.85
N SER A 1190 75.44 3.98 -59.83
CA SER A 1190 74.44 2.92 -59.81
C SER A 1190 74.23 2.34 -58.41
N ASN A 1191 73.01 1.88 -58.11
CA ASN A 1191 72.63 1.12 -56.92
C ASN A 1191 72.54 -0.40 -57.17
N VAL A 1192 72.78 -0.86 -58.41
CA VAL A 1192 72.62 -2.27 -58.82
C VAL A 1192 73.90 -2.92 -59.31
N VAL A 1193 75.03 -2.21 -59.33
CA VAL A 1193 76.35 -2.76 -59.71
C VAL A 1193 76.96 -3.53 -58.54
N LYS A 1194 77.20 -4.82 -58.76
CA LYS A 1194 77.84 -5.74 -57.80
C LYS A 1194 79.36 -5.75 -57.91
N THR A 1195 79.90 -5.82 -59.13
CA THR A 1195 81.35 -5.71 -59.41
C THR A 1195 81.61 -4.95 -60.71
N MET A 1196 82.78 -4.29 -60.82
CA MET A 1196 83.18 -3.49 -61.99
C MET A 1196 84.62 -3.78 -62.41
N ARG A 1197 84.91 -3.57 -63.71
CA ARG A 1197 86.25 -3.26 -64.23
C ARG A 1197 86.14 -2.09 -65.19
N LEU A 1198 86.69 -0.93 -64.81
CA LEU A 1198 86.71 0.31 -65.59
C LEU A 1198 88.12 0.60 -66.07
N MET A 1199 88.29 0.85 -67.36
CA MET A 1199 89.55 1.26 -68.00
C MET A 1199 89.34 2.55 -68.78
N ILE A 1200 90.30 3.47 -68.72
CA ILE A 1200 90.28 4.74 -69.45
C ILE A 1200 91.56 4.90 -70.28
N PHE A 1201 91.40 5.35 -71.53
CA PHE A 1201 92.45 5.49 -72.53
C PHE A 1201 92.51 6.92 -73.05
N ASN A 1202 93.73 7.42 -73.32
CA ASN A 1202 93.94 8.70 -74.00
C ASN A 1202 93.80 8.57 -75.53
N GLN A 1203 93.87 9.70 -76.24
CA GLN A 1203 93.68 9.75 -77.70
C GLN A 1203 94.70 8.94 -78.53
N TRP A 1204 95.83 8.53 -77.94
CA TRP A 1204 96.83 7.67 -78.60
C TRP A 1204 96.61 6.18 -78.29
N GLY A 1205 95.53 5.82 -77.60
CA GLY A 1205 95.21 4.45 -77.21
C GLY A 1205 95.98 3.95 -75.97
N GLN A 1206 96.75 4.82 -75.30
CA GLN A 1206 97.45 4.45 -74.07
C GLN A 1206 96.47 4.48 -72.89
N LYS A 1207 96.46 3.39 -72.10
CA LYS A 1207 95.65 3.28 -70.88
C LYS A 1207 96.22 4.19 -69.79
N VAL A 1208 95.42 5.14 -69.35
CA VAL A 1208 95.78 6.13 -68.33
C VAL A 1208 95.18 5.83 -66.96
N PHE A 1209 94.14 5.00 -66.88
CA PHE A 1209 93.52 4.59 -65.62
C PHE A 1209 92.87 3.20 -65.71
N GLU A 1210 92.91 2.44 -64.63
CA GLU A 1210 92.14 1.19 -64.47
C GLU A 1210 91.74 0.98 -63.01
N THR A 1211 90.50 0.56 -62.76
CA THR A 1211 90.03 0.16 -61.42
C THR A 1211 89.02 -0.98 -61.50
N SER A 1212 88.95 -1.79 -60.44
CA SER A 1212 87.88 -2.78 -60.21
C SER A 1212 86.91 -2.40 -59.08
N ASP A 1213 87.17 -1.28 -58.39
CA ASP A 1213 86.31 -0.78 -57.31
C ASP A 1213 85.23 0.16 -57.88
N PRO A 1214 83.93 -0.14 -57.74
CA PRO A 1214 82.83 0.74 -58.16
C PRO A 1214 82.84 2.13 -57.51
N GLY A 1215 83.45 2.29 -56.34
CA GLY A 1215 83.56 3.58 -55.64
C GLY A 1215 84.72 4.46 -56.13
N ALA A 1216 85.69 3.88 -56.84
CA ALA A 1216 86.87 4.59 -57.31
C ALA A 1216 86.59 5.37 -58.61
N GLY A 1217 87.20 6.55 -58.75
CA GLY A 1217 87.10 7.39 -59.93
C GLY A 1217 88.47 7.89 -60.41
N TRP A 1218 88.54 8.28 -61.68
CA TRP A 1218 89.76 8.87 -62.26
C TRP A 1218 89.75 10.39 -62.09
N ASP A 1219 90.82 10.93 -61.51
CA ASP A 1219 91.01 12.37 -61.24
C ASP A 1219 91.66 13.14 -62.40
N GLY A 1220 91.87 12.49 -63.54
CA GLY A 1220 92.50 13.13 -64.69
C GLY A 1220 94.03 13.23 -64.64
N ALA A 1221 94.71 12.54 -63.71
CA ALA A 1221 96.17 12.44 -63.67
C ALA A 1221 96.67 11.07 -64.19
N TYR A 1222 97.90 11.02 -64.70
CA TYR A 1222 98.61 9.78 -65.04
C TYR A 1222 100.09 9.92 -64.68
N ASN A 1223 100.60 8.95 -63.90
CA ASN A 1223 101.95 8.98 -63.32
C ASN A 1223 102.29 10.29 -62.59
N GLY A 1224 101.34 10.78 -61.78
CA GLY A 1224 101.49 12.01 -60.99
C GLY A 1224 101.44 13.31 -61.82
N LYS A 1225 101.24 13.23 -63.14
CA LYS A 1225 101.13 14.40 -64.02
C LYS A 1225 99.69 14.61 -64.51
N PRO A 1226 99.15 15.84 -64.39
CA PRO A 1226 97.85 16.17 -64.95
C PRO A 1226 97.78 15.88 -66.45
N GLN A 1227 96.79 15.10 -66.90
CA GLN A 1227 96.63 14.78 -68.33
C GLN A 1227 96.00 15.95 -69.10
N PRO A 1228 96.31 16.14 -70.40
CA PRO A 1228 95.77 17.25 -71.20
C PRO A 1228 94.24 17.27 -71.24
N VAL A 1229 93.67 18.48 -71.33
CA VAL A 1229 92.26 18.69 -71.69
C VAL A 1229 91.99 18.04 -73.04
N GLY A 1230 90.91 17.27 -73.14
CA GLY A 1230 90.60 16.53 -74.36
C GLY A 1230 89.68 15.34 -74.13
N ILE A 1231 89.47 14.57 -75.20
CA ILE A 1231 88.60 13.39 -75.20
C ILE A 1231 89.40 12.15 -74.78
N TYR A 1232 88.87 11.42 -73.81
CA TYR A 1232 89.32 10.11 -73.38
C TYR A 1232 88.23 9.08 -73.65
N VAL A 1233 88.60 7.82 -73.78
CA VAL A 1233 87.63 6.72 -73.99
C VAL A 1233 87.64 5.81 -72.78
N TYR A 1234 86.47 5.45 -72.27
CA TYR A 1234 86.33 4.45 -71.23
C TYR A 1234 85.68 3.17 -71.73
N VAL A 1235 86.05 2.06 -71.10
CA VAL A 1235 85.41 0.75 -71.23
C VAL A 1235 85.19 0.20 -69.82
N ALA A 1236 83.93 -0.07 -69.48
CA ALA A 1236 83.51 -0.63 -68.21
C ALA A 1236 82.78 -1.95 -68.41
N THR A 1237 83.24 -3.02 -67.75
CA THR A 1237 82.50 -4.28 -67.64
C THR A 1237 81.91 -4.37 -66.24
N LEU A 1238 80.61 -4.58 -66.11
CA LEU A 1238 79.86 -4.54 -64.85
C LEU A 1238 79.10 -5.85 -64.67
N ARG A 1239 79.12 -6.41 -63.45
CA ARG A 1239 78.18 -7.44 -63.04
C ARG A 1239 77.12 -6.81 -62.15
N LEU A 1240 75.86 -6.96 -62.48
CA LEU A 1240 74.74 -6.44 -61.69
C LEU A 1240 74.38 -7.39 -60.54
N ASN A 1241 73.54 -6.94 -59.61
CA ASN A 1241 73.08 -7.74 -58.47
C ASN A 1241 72.33 -9.02 -58.90
N ASP A 1242 71.68 -9.00 -60.06
CA ASP A 1242 71.01 -10.15 -60.69
C ASP A 1242 71.97 -11.10 -61.45
N ASN A 1243 73.28 -10.90 -61.32
CA ASN A 1243 74.37 -11.62 -61.99
C ASN A 1243 74.51 -11.41 -63.51
N ARG A 1244 73.69 -10.58 -64.16
CA ARG A 1244 73.94 -10.20 -65.56
C ARG A 1244 75.25 -9.42 -65.68
N THR A 1245 76.02 -9.71 -66.72
CA THR A 1245 77.23 -8.95 -67.05
C THR A 1245 76.94 -8.03 -68.22
N ILE A 1246 77.13 -6.72 -68.03
CA ILE A 1246 76.95 -5.71 -69.07
C ILE A 1246 78.27 -4.98 -69.34
N THR A 1247 78.50 -4.58 -70.59
CA THR A 1247 79.67 -3.77 -70.97
C THR A 1247 79.20 -2.41 -71.45
N LYS A 1248 79.75 -1.34 -70.88
CA LYS A 1248 79.54 0.05 -71.29
C LYS A 1248 80.84 0.59 -71.87
N LYS A 1249 80.75 1.33 -72.97
CA LYS A 1249 81.88 2.00 -73.62
C LYS A 1249 81.41 3.39 -74.00
N GLY A 1250 82.29 4.38 -73.89
CA GLY A 1250 81.96 5.74 -74.28
C GLY A 1250 83.18 6.64 -74.28
N SER A 1251 83.02 7.83 -74.85
CA SER A 1251 83.98 8.92 -74.69
C SER A 1251 83.60 9.79 -73.49
N LEU A 1252 84.61 10.38 -72.86
CA LEU A 1252 84.46 11.36 -71.81
C LEU A 1252 85.38 12.55 -72.08
N ASN A 1253 84.92 13.76 -71.76
CA ASN A 1253 85.71 14.98 -71.88
C ASN A 1253 86.33 15.33 -70.53
N LEU A 1254 87.65 15.46 -70.48
CA LEU A 1254 88.35 16.08 -69.36
C LEU A 1254 88.48 17.57 -69.66
N ILE A 1255 87.91 18.42 -68.81
CA ILE A 1255 88.01 19.88 -68.89
C ILE A 1255 88.72 20.39 -67.65
N ARG A 1256 89.56 21.42 -67.77
CA ARG A 1256 90.19 22.11 -66.62
C ARG A 1256 89.93 23.59 -66.66
#